data_AF-A0A1Q9DJH2-F1
#
_entry.id   AF-A0A1Q9DJH2-F1
#
_cell.length_a   1.000
_cell.length_b   1.000
_cell.length_c   1.000
_cell.angle_alpha   90.00
_cell.angle_beta   90.00
_cell.angle_gamma   90.00
#
_symmetry.space_group_name_H-M   'P 1'
#
loop_
_entity.id
_entity.type
_entity.pdbx_description
1 polymer ?
#
loop_
_entity_poly.entity_id
_entity_poly.type
_entity_poly.pdbx_seq_one_letter_code
_entity_poly.pdbx_strand_id
1 'polypeptide(L)'
;MADLAGVATLAQRALVHRYKGYFELAKKKNPDSSILSYFYYALEDVVLSAEADYLLGQNPKHLSLHYDGVRVSPAESGTTEEVCNKLQEHVKQTTGFDVVVREKVHRTVLQIILEEATSKRVSVLSPDSVLRGTGNCIPAAVSLLLERTSDVEQAVVADSQGQGAESRAPTRPSTRSYRECEKLLGVNLIPHLPENDSTSMQLQPGNFLLHMENGGTPHCVGLCVPDDLSLEITVLDASNNISIQTSSLDSALGDGVDGITCVLFNVTHAEKQISPHTCWEPDGLEGLLDLEAGAAEAIEVLSEDDCPESVASSTSEAQRAADDSGPCLDSDAQVLADSKLIASMEQEVTELMCDKKKHCFEQTRQGLRCPFCPWRCFRRARFVLQHIQKRHTSKKQYCSSGTKQLKVVLALHDTDVIAGLPKRGYLRESAELLRQLLICKTKQVKPALSHKRNAIDRHMRVVFSAAGPFYARADSVAALQARRAGELHYTHCFAEKLFREMLFNSGKVHTAWTRMILDASVAGSRLTNLLPVHSRSWWPMVEDIFSSRVCQRLDHQLLLECVKHDEFTYLSVDGTVKCTMPLLGQKKPGGKSRQSEPFFINAADAIHTVVTVRGRSGAVVGFWPLISEKAEHLQEAFLRNLPQAALDQVQCVATDAPSSLMFSLLRSIMPNLQCLCLDPVHLAIKYEYATGRRRTKGSASLRACLGKFNSSDSTVTAERWGAFFTGQHATPLSARERTLREQILSGGMSASKASSILQQAEAKVVWASRTEFTEALAAISKIFRNEVERKGEKKGKFVFQHLAYAAEAERLEWLLNNLRFRSTQPSAVLSLLSSGTTSNEALHAEMRSWFRQIQTMHQSSLLLKCSVFRLRKLLEHNTALHRPTARQMTPGHVLARRLGQNMWSTRAWQQFAKEKAQHLPLKRLRDQHTAARRKLILQKAAVVRRRLTEKQQPPPLADRKSRCRVKKRTAFTLLRTAGIKRQGVAKRRLHVIRLHGQGEPGNRRVLPAQEVGASRTCRPPVLLACVGTEVFGAAALFAIEAPWLLGSF
;
A
#
# COMPACT_ATOMS: atom_id res chain seq x y z
N MET A 1 22.16 -33.98 -24.24
CA MET A 1 21.36 -35.24 -24.32
C MET A 1 21.42 -36.07 -23.04
N ALA A 2 22.56 -36.61 -22.60
CA ALA A 2 22.61 -37.50 -21.41
C ALA A 2 21.94 -36.91 -20.14
N ASP A 3 22.17 -35.64 -19.84
CA ASP A 3 21.53 -34.93 -18.70
C ASP A 3 20.00 -34.85 -18.80
N LEU A 4 19.45 -34.65 -20.01
CA LEU A 4 18.00 -34.55 -20.22
C LEU A 4 17.29 -35.87 -19.92
N ALA A 5 17.92 -37.02 -20.22
CA ALA A 5 17.42 -38.32 -19.78
C ALA A 5 17.46 -38.46 -18.25
N GLY A 6 18.47 -37.89 -17.59
CA GLY A 6 18.55 -37.78 -16.14
C GLY A 6 17.40 -36.96 -15.54
N VAL A 7 17.17 -35.75 -16.06
CA VAL A 7 16.08 -34.85 -15.64
C VAL A 7 14.71 -35.49 -15.88
N ALA A 8 14.46 -36.08 -17.05
CA ALA A 8 13.22 -36.78 -17.35
C ALA A 8 12.98 -37.96 -16.38
N THR A 9 14.01 -38.77 -16.09
CA THR A 9 13.92 -39.88 -15.13
C THR A 9 13.69 -39.38 -13.70
N LEU A 10 14.32 -38.26 -13.31
CA LEU A 10 14.13 -37.65 -11.99
C LEU A 10 12.72 -37.08 -11.83
N ALA A 11 12.21 -36.40 -12.85
CA ALA A 11 10.84 -35.92 -12.93
C ALA A 11 9.85 -37.09 -12.84
N GLN A 12 10.02 -38.14 -13.66
CA GLN A 12 9.17 -39.33 -13.66
C GLN A 12 9.15 -40.02 -12.27
N ARG A 13 10.29 -40.16 -11.60
CA ARG A 13 10.37 -40.71 -10.23
C ARG A 13 9.70 -39.81 -9.19
N ALA A 14 9.92 -38.50 -9.24
CA ALA A 14 9.28 -37.53 -8.34
C ALA A 14 7.75 -37.46 -8.56
N LEU A 15 7.31 -37.58 -9.82
CA LEU A 15 5.90 -37.62 -10.20
C LEU A 15 5.24 -38.92 -9.76
N VAL A 16 5.83 -40.10 -9.95
CA VAL A 16 5.29 -41.37 -9.42
C VAL A 16 5.13 -41.34 -7.90
N HIS A 17 6.07 -40.71 -7.18
CA HIS A 17 5.95 -40.56 -5.73
C HIS A 17 4.87 -39.55 -5.29
N ARG A 18 4.57 -38.53 -6.12
CA ARG A 18 3.39 -37.65 -5.92
C ARG A 18 2.08 -38.31 -6.36
N TYR A 19 2.12 -39.15 -7.40
CA TYR A 19 0.96 -39.79 -8.03
C TYR A 19 0.19 -40.67 -7.02
N LYS A 20 0.92 -41.47 -6.23
CA LYS A 20 0.34 -42.21 -5.10
C LYS A 20 -0.36 -41.29 -4.08
N GLY A 21 0.29 -40.18 -3.70
CA GLY A 21 -0.29 -39.20 -2.78
C GLY A 21 -1.50 -38.44 -3.31
N TYR A 22 -1.61 -38.25 -4.64
CA TYR A 22 -2.80 -37.65 -5.26
C TYR A 22 -3.98 -38.63 -5.34
N PHE A 23 -3.73 -39.94 -5.48
CA PHE A 23 -4.80 -40.96 -5.44
C PHE A 23 -5.41 -41.12 -4.04
N GLU A 24 -4.61 -40.99 -2.97
CA GLU A 24 -5.11 -40.94 -1.59
C GLU A 24 -5.94 -39.67 -1.29
N LEU A 25 -5.71 -38.58 -2.04
CA LEU A 25 -6.48 -37.33 -1.97
C LEU A 25 -7.76 -37.41 -2.81
N ALA A 26 -8.63 -38.37 -2.48
CA ALA A 26 -9.90 -38.73 -3.16
C ALA A 26 -11.02 -37.65 -3.08
N LYS A 27 -10.68 -36.38 -3.32
CA LYS A 27 -11.59 -35.21 -3.35
C LYS A 27 -11.27 -34.20 -4.45
N LYS A 28 -10.15 -34.30 -5.18
CA LYS A 28 -9.85 -33.34 -6.26
C LYS A 28 -10.52 -33.78 -7.56
N LYS A 29 -11.41 -32.94 -8.10
CA LYS A 29 -11.98 -33.10 -9.44
C LYS A 29 -10.84 -32.93 -10.46
N ASN A 30 -10.72 -33.87 -11.41
CA ASN A 30 -9.73 -33.90 -12.50
C ASN A 30 -8.25 -33.80 -12.03
N PRO A 31 -7.71 -34.83 -11.34
CA PRO A 31 -6.30 -34.84 -10.93
C PRO A 31 -5.33 -34.79 -12.12
N ASP A 32 -5.67 -35.44 -13.23
CA ASP A 32 -4.81 -35.56 -14.41
C ASP A 32 -4.57 -34.22 -15.10
N SER A 33 -5.59 -33.34 -15.13
CA SER A 33 -5.46 -31.95 -15.57
C SER A 33 -4.46 -31.15 -14.71
N SER A 34 -4.37 -31.47 -13.42
CA SER A 34 -3.39 -30.85 -12.51
C SER A 34 -1.97 -31.42 -12.70
N ILE A 35 -1.86 -32.66 -13.15
CA ILE A 35 -0.57 -33.29 -13.47
C ILE A 35 -0.07 -32.76 -14.82
N LEU A 36 -0.96 -32.65 -15.81
CA LEU A 36 -0.68 -32.04 -17.11
C LEU A 36 -0.24 -30.59 -16.96
N SER A 37 -0.85 -29.77 -16.09
CA SER A 37 -0.36 -28.41 -15.88
C SER A 37 1.02 -28.38 -15.21
N TYR A 38 1.33 -29.26 -14.25
CA TYR A 38 2.69 -29.36 -13.70
C TYR A 38 3.74 -29.84 -14.72
N PHE A 39 3.36 -30.66 -15.70
CA PHE A 39 4.24 -30.97 -16.83
C PHE A 39 4.38 -29.76 -17.77
N TYR A 40 3.27 -29.10 -18.10
CA TYR A 40 3.24 -27.94 -18.99
C TYR A 40 4.15 -26.82 -18.47
N TYR A 41 4.01 -26.41 -17.21
CA TYR A 41 4.88 -25.40 -16.59
C TYR A 41 6.38 -25.78 -16.62
N ALA A 42 6.71 -27.07 -16.49
CA ALA A 42 8.10 -27.53 -16.55
C ALA A 42 8.66 -27.60 -17.99
N LEU A 43 7.80 -27.68 -19.01
CA LEU A 43 8.17 -27.57 -20.42
C LEU A 43 8.26 -26.10 -20.85
N GLU A 44 7.30 -25.29 -20.41
CA GLU A 44 7.22 -23.83 -20.57
C GLU A 44 8.45 -23.13 -19.97
N ASP A 45 8.84 -23.44 -18.73
CA ASP A 45 10.09 -22.95 -18.11
C ASP A 45 11.32 -23.23 -19.00
N VAL A 46 11.39 -24.39 -19.65
CA VAL A 46 12.51 -24.82 -20.51
C VAL A 46 12.49 -24.13 -21.88
N VAL A 47 11.30 -23.97 -22.48
CA VAL A 47 11.11 -23.25 -23.75
C VAL A 47 11.42 -21.77 -23.57
N LEU A 48 10.78 -21.11 -22.59
CA LEU A 48 10.96 -19.68 -22.30
C LEU A 48 12.41 -19.36 -21.90
N SER A 49 13.13 -20.28 -21.23
CA SER A 49 14.56 -20.10 -20.96
C SER A 49 15.39 -20.07 -22.25
N ALA A 50 15.14 -20.98 -23.21
CA ALA A 50 15.84 -20.99 -24.49
C ALA A 50 15.49 -19.78 -25.37
N GLU A 51 14.24 -19.32 -25.35
CA GLU A 51 13.82 -18.06 -26.00
C GLU A 51 14.51 -16.85 -25.37
N ALA A 52 14.60 -16.80 -24.04
CA ALA A 52 15.25 -15.73 -23.30
C ALA A 52 16.76 -15.67 -23.58
N ASP A 53 17.46 -16.80 -23.55
CA ASP A 53 18.89 -16.87 -23.85
C ASP A 53 19.19 -16.40 -25.29
N TYR A 54 18.35 -16.79 -26.26
CA TYR A 54 18.46 -16.32 -27.64
C TYR A 54 18.28 -14.79 -27.75
N LEU A 55 17.25 -14.23 -27.11
CA LEU A 55 16.98 -12.79 -27.16
C LEU A 55 18.02 -11.97 -26.37
N LEU A 56 18.53 -12.46 -25.25
CA LEU A 56 19.64 -11.83 -24.52
C LEU A 56 20.89 -11.70 -25.40
N GLY A 57 21.14 -12.68 -26.26
CA GLY A 57 22.21 -12.64 -27.27
C GLY A 57 22.12 -11.46 -28.25
N GLN A 58 20.95 -10.84 -28.41
CA GLN A 58 20.73 -9.68 -29.29
C GLN A 58 20.81 -8.31 -28.59
N ASN A 59 21.13 -8.27 -27.28
CA ASN A 59 21.19 -7.03 -26.47
C ASN A 59 19.94 -6.10 -26.58
N PRO A 60 18.71 -6.61 -26.39
CA PRO A 60 17.50 -5.78 -26.41
C PRO A 60 17.52 -4.72 -25.30
N LYS A 61 16.94 -3.55 -25.60
CA LYS A 61 16.81 -2.42 -24.65
C LYS A 61 15.90 -2.77 -23.47
N HIS A 62 15.01 -3.74 -23.65
CA HIS A 62 14.18 -4.33 -22.62
C HIS A 62 13.85 -5.79 -22.99
N LEU A 63 13.93 -6.70 -22.02
CA LEU A 63 13.43 -8.07 -22.12
C LEU A 63 12.81 -8.44 -20.76
N SER A 64 11.60 -8.98 -20.77
CA SER A 64 10.97 -9.56 -19.58
C SER A 64 10.18 -10.82 -19.92
N LEU A 65 10.13 -11.75 -18.98
CA LEU A 65 9.39 -13.01 -19.10
C LEU A 65 7.99 -12.84 -18.52
N HIS A 66 6.99 -13.32 -19.25
CA HIS A 66 5.58 -13.29 -18.86
C HIS A 66 5.04 -14.73 -18.84
N TYR A 67 3.86 -14.92 -18.26
CA TYR A 67 3.22 -16.24 -18.12
C TYR A 67 2.88 -16.90 -19.48
N ASP A 68 2.86 -16.12 -20.56
CA ASP A 68 2.45 -16.53 -21.90
C ASP A 68 3.46 -16.15 -23.00
N GLY A 69 4.71 -15.86 -22.64
CA GLY A 69 5.78 -15.59 -23.61
C GLY A 69 6.85 -14.60 -23.15
N VAL A 70 7.67 -14.16 -24.11
CA VAL A 70 8.73 -13.17 -23.93
C VAL A 70 8.31 -11.79 -24.45
N ARG A 71 8.35 -10.75 -23.59
CA ARG A 71 8.17 -9.35 -24.01
C ARG A 71 9.53 -8.70 -24.25
N VAL A 72 9.86 -8.41 -25.51
CA VAL A 72 11.13 -7.81 -25.92
C VAL A 72 10.91 -6.43 -26.57
N SER A 73 11.86 -5.50 -26.38
CA SER A 73 11.89 -4.23 -27.12
C SER A 73 12.11 -4.49 -28.61
N PRO A 74 11.53 -3.69 -29.54
CA PRO A 74 11.76 -3.85 -30.96
C PRO A 74 13.24 -3.96 -31.33
N ALA A 75 13.60 -5.02 -32.04
CA ALA A 75 14.96 -5.24 -32.52
C ALA A 75 15.33 -4.19 -33.58
N GLU A 76 16.61 -3.82 -33.66
CA GLU A 76 17.08 -2.85 -34.65
C GLU A 76 17.26 -3.44 -36.07
N SER A 77 16.97 -4.74 -36.24
CA SER A 77 17.03 -5.44 -37.53
C SER A 77 16.13 -6.69 -37.56
N GLY A 78 15.18 -6.74 -38.50
CA GLY A 78 14.31 -7.90 -38.78
C GLY A 78 12.82 -7.64 -38.49
N THR A 79 11.94 -8.39 -39.15
CA THR A 79 10.49 -8.41 -38.89
C THR A 79 10.13 -9.30 -37.67
N THR A 80 8.97 -9.09 -37.03
CA THR A 80 8.57 -9.96 -35.90
C THR A 80 8.44 -11.42 -36.31
N GLU A 81 7.95 -11.70 -37.52
CA GLU A 81 7.82 -13.06 -38.06
C GLU A 81 9.19 -13.76 -38.22
N GLU A 82 10.23 -13.04 -38.66
CA GLU A 82 11.59 -13.58 -38.64
C GLU A 82 12.09 -13.88 -37.23
N VAL A 83 11.77 -13.04 -36.23
CA VAL A 83 12.16 -13.26 -34.83
C VAL A 83 11.45 -14.51 -34.29
N CYS A 84 10.14 -14.64 -34.50
CA CYS A 84 9.38 -15.85 -34.14
C CYS A 84 9.96 -17.11 -34.80
N ASN A 85 10.26 -17.07 -36.10
CA ASN A 85 10.83 -18.22 -36.80
C ASN A 85 12.22 -18.62 -36.27
N LYS A 86 13.10 -17.64 -35.99
CA LYS A 86 14.43 -17.89 -35.41
C LYS A 86 14.34 -18.40 -33.96
N LEU A 87 13.35 -17.97 -33.18
CA LEU A 87 13.05 -18.49 -31.84
C LEU A 87 12.61 -19.95 -31.89
N GLN A 88 11.65 -20.30 -32.76
CA GLN A 88 11.20 -21.69 -32.93
C GLN A 88 12.35 -22.62 -33.31
N GLU A 89 13.22 -22.19 -34.24
CA GLU A 89 14.40 -22.96 -34.62
C GLU A 89 15.40 -23.10 -33.45
N HIS A 90 15.68 -22.02 -32.71
CA HIS A 90 16.60 -22.08 -31.57
C HIS A 90 16.07 -22.98 -30.44
N VAL A 91 14.78 -22.88 -30.09
CA VAL A 91 14.13 -23.76 -29.12
C VAL A 91 14.24 -25.22 -29.57
N LYS A 92 13.98 -25.51 -30.85
CA LYS A 92 14.11 -26.86 -31.41
C LYS A 92 15.55 -27.40 -31.34
N GLN A 93 16.55 -26.57 -31.67
CA GLN A 93 17.97 -26.94 -31.59
C GLN A 93 18.45 -27.17 -30.14
N THR A 94 18.03 -26.31 -29.21
CA THR A 94 18.51 -26.30 -27.82
C THR A 94 17.76 -27.30 -26.91
N THR A 95 16.45 -27.46 -27.10
CA THR A 95 15.58 -28.25 -26.21
C THR A 95 15.08 -29.56 -26.83
N GLY A 96 15.00 -29.62 -28.17
CA GLY A 96 14.38 -30.72 -28.91
C GLY A 96 12.85 -30.61 -29.07
N PHE A 97 12.20 -29.56 -28.53
CA PHE A 97 10.76 -29.35 -28.68
C PHE A 97 10.42 -28.56 -29.95
N ASP A 98 9.41 -29.04 -30.69
CA ASP A 98 8.73 -28.28 -31.73
C ASP A 98 7.72 -27.33 -31.07
N VAL A 99 7.90 -26.01 -31.27
CA VAL A 99 7.06 -24.95 -30.71
C VAL A 99 6.56 -24.01 -31.80
N VAL A 100 5.48 -23.27 -31.52
CA VAL A 100 4.92 -22.24 -32.41
C VAL A 100 4.85 -20.92 -31.65
N VAL A 101 5.68 -19.95 -32.06
CA VAL A 101 5.82 -18.64 -31.43
C VAL A 101 5.04 -17.61 -32.24
N ARG A 102 4.31 -16.70 -31.57
CA ARG A 102 3.50 -15.66 -32.22
C ARG A 102 3.61 -14.33 -31.48
N GLU A 103 3.47 -13.23 -32.22
CA GLU A 103 3.38 -11.89 -31.64
C GLU A 103 2.06 -11.73 -30.88
N LYS A 104 2.14 -11.28 -29.62
CA LYS A 104 0.97 -10.90 -28.82
C LYS A 104 0.75 -9.38 -28.90
N VAL A 105 -0.14 -8.97 -29.81
CA VAL A 105 -0.54 -7.57 -29.96
C VAL A 105 -1.48 -7.17 -28.83
N HIS A 106 -1.13 -6.13 -28.09
CA HIS A 106 -1.99 -5.50 -27.07
C HIS A 106 -2.68 -4.26 -27.68
N ARG A 107 -4.00 -4.15 -27.56
CA ARG A 107 -4.83 -3.08 -28.13
C ARG A 107 -5.64 -2.32 -27.07
N THR A 108 -5.93 -1.04 -27.31
CA THR A 108 -6.86 -0.27 -26.47
C THR A 108 -8.31 -0.55 -26.84
N VAL A 109 -9.25 -0.27 -25.91
CA VAL A 109 -10.70 -0.40 -26.14
C VAL A 109 -11.12 0.33 -27.43
N LEU A 110 -10.63 1.57 -27.62
CA LEU A 110 -10.93 2.38 -28.80
C LEU A 110 -10.36 1.77 -30.09
N GLN A 111 -9.20 1.13 -30.06
CA GLN A 111 -8.63 0.44 -31.21
C GLN A 111 -9.50 -0.76 -31.62
N ILE A 112 -9.95 -1.57 -30.66
CA ILE A 112 -10.83 -2.71 -30.94
C ILE A 112 -12.18 -2.23 -31.51
N ILE A 113 -12.78 -1.18 -30.93
CA ILE A 113 -14.01 -0.54 -31.46
C ILE A 113 -13.83 -0.02 -32.90
N LEU A 114 -12.63 0.44 -33.26
CA LEU A 114 -12.31 0.93 -34.62
C LEU A 114 -12.07 -0.18 -35.64
N GLU A 115 -11.74 -1.40 -35.20
CA GLU A 115 -11.49 -2.58 -36.03
C GLU A 115 -12.75 -3.44 -36.20
N GLU A 116 -13.53 -3.63 -35.12
CA GLU A 116 -14.82 -4.35 -35.07
C GLU A 116 -16.00 -3.52 -35.61
N ALA A 117 -15.73 -2.39 -36.28
CA ALA A 117 -16.74 -1.47 -36.78
C ALA A 117 -17.48 -2.03 -38.01
N THR A 118 -18.76 -2.37 -37.89
CA THR A 118 -19.62 -2.77 -39.03
C THR A 118 -19.76 -1.64 -40.06
N SER A 119 -19.77 -0.38 -39.62
CA SER A 119 -19.76 0.78 -40.51
C SER A 119 -18.99 1.95 -39.90
N LYS A 120 -18.32 2.74 -40.76
CA LYS A 120 -17.56 3.93 -40.37
C LYS A 120 -17.87 5.09 -41.32
N ARG A 121 -18.24 6.23 -40.76
CA ARG A 121 -18.59 7.47 -41.47
C ARG A 121 -17.81 8.64 -40.86
N VAL A 122 -17.60 9.71 -41.64
CA VAL A 122 -17.01 10.95 -41.11
C VAL A 122 -18.02 11.62 -40.17
N SER A 123 -17.54 12.19 -39.05
CA SER A 123 -18.39 12.93 -38.11
C SER A 123 -19.02 14.17 -38.75
N VAL A 124 -20.24 14.49 -38.32
CA VAL A 124 -21.07 15.61 -38.87
C VAL A 124 -20.50 16.99 -38.51
N LEU A 125 -19.59 17.06 -37.52
CA LEU A 125 -18.87 18.29 -37.19
C LEU A 125 -18.05 18.80 -38.38
N SER A 126 -18.08 20.11 -38.64
CA SER A 126 -17.20 20.75 -39.64
C SER A 126 -15.72 20.44 -39.38
N PRO A 127 -14.85 20.28 -40.40
CA PRO A 127 -13.40 20.16 -40.21
C PRO A 127 -12.81 21.30 -39.37
N ASP A 128 -13.33 22.52 -39.52
CA ASP A 128 -12.90 23.72 -38.80
C ASP A 128 -13.66 23.94 -37.46
N SER A 129 -14.45 22.96 -37.00
CA SER A 129 -15.20 23.04 -35.74
C SER A 129 -14.27 23.15 -34.54
N VAL A 130 -14.57 24.10 -33.65
CA VAL A 130 -13.88 24.27 -32.36
C VAL A 130 -13.95 23.00 -31.49
N LEU A 131 -14.97 22.16 -31.68
CA LEU A 131 -15.14 20.89 -30.96
C LEU A 131 -14.14 19.80 -31.39
N ARG A 132 -13.53 19.93 -32.58
CA ARG A 132 -12.39 19.09 -32.99
C ARG A 132 -11.06 19.54 -32.36
N GLY A 133 -11.05 20.63 -31.59
CA GLY A 133 -9.89 21.13 -30.87
C GLY A 133 -9.45 20.24 -29.69
N THR A 134 -8.17 20.30 -29.36
CA THR A 134 -7.59 19.55 -28.21
C THR A 134 -8.28 19.93 -26.90
N GLY A 135 -8.54 18.95 -26.04
CA GLY A 135 -9.34 19.10 -24.81
C GLY A 135 -10.86 19.13 -25.01
N ASN A 136 -11.38 19.20 -26.25
CA ASN A 136 -12.83 19.37 -26.50
C ASN A 136 -13.59 18.07 -26.84
N CYS A 137 -13.00 16.88 -26.65
CA CYS A 137 -13.68 15.59 -26.94
C CYS A 137 -14.97 15.37 -26.14
N ILE A 138 -15.02 15.76 -24.86
CA ILE A 138 -16.24 15.65 -24.03
C ILE A 138 -17.35 16.57 -24.59
N PRO A 139 -17.13 17.88 -24.84
CA PRO A 139 -18.08 18.71 -25.59
C PRO A 139 -18.49 18.14 -26.95
N ALA A 140 -17.56 17.60 -27.74
CA ALA A 140 -17.88 17.02 -29.05
C ALA A 140 -18.85 15.83 -28.92
N ALA A 141 -18.53 14.86 -28.06
CA ALA A 141 -19.38 13.70 -27.80
C ALA A 141 -20.77 14.09 -27.28
N VAL A 142 -20.87 15.03 -26.33
CA VAL A 142 -22.15 15.55 -25.82
C VAL A 142 -22.94 16.28 -26.92
N SER A 143 -22.27 17.06 -27.77
CA SER A 143 -22.93 17.80 -28.86
C SER A 143 -23.53 16.88 -29.92
N LEU A 144 -22.85 15.76 -30.21
CA LEU A 144 -23.28 14.75 -31.17
C LEU A 144 -24.42 13.87 -30.59
N LEU A 145 -24.32 13.46 -29.33
CA LEU A 145 -25.37 12.67 -28.65
C LEU A 145 -26.71 13.42 -28.50
N LEU A 146 -26.67 14.74 -28.41
CA LEU A 146 -27.83 15.59 -28.13
C LEU A 146 -28.26 16.45 -29.34
N GLU A 147 -27.59 16.29 -30.49
CA GLU A 147 -27.81 17.08 -31.73
C GLU A 147 -27.70 18.62 -31.54
N ARG A 148 -26.92 19.07 -30.54
CA ARG A 148 -26.82 20.48 -30.09
C ARG A 148 -25.51 21.18 -30.47
N THR A 149 -24.95 20.86 -31.63
CA THR A 149 -23.65 21.39 -32.11
C THR A 149 -23.51 22.91 -31.98
N SER A 150 -24.51 23.68 -32.43
CA SER A 150 -24.49 25.15 -32.39
C SER A 150 -24.38 25.74 -30.98
N ASP A 151 -25.12 25.17 -30.04
CA ASP A 151 -25.18 25.63 -28.65
C ASP A 151 -23.85 25.33 -27.93
N VAL A 152 -23.33 24.13 -28.17
CA VAL A 152 -22.11 23.62 -27.54
C VAL A 152 -20.87 24.34 -28.09
N GLU A 153 -20.81 24.62 -29.40
CA GLU A 153 -19.78 25.48 -29.99
C GLU A 153 -19.78 26.89 -29.38
N GLN A 154 -20.95 27.53 -29.27
CA GLN A 154 -21.07 28.85 -28.66
C GLN A 154 -20.63 28.85 -27.18
N ALA A 155 -20.99 27.82 -26.41
CA ALA A 155 -20.57 27.68 -25.02
C ALA A 155 -19.04 27.53 -24.89
N VAL A 156 -18.43 26.67 -25.70
CA VAL A 156 -16.97 26.43 -25.70
C VAL A 156 -16.18 27.67 -26.17
N VAL A 157 -16.71 28.44 -27.12
CA VAL A 157 -16.13 29.71 -27.56
C VAL A 157 -16.25 30.79 -26.47
N ALA A 158 -17.41 30.90 -25.81
CA ALA A 158 -17.61 31.87 -24.72
C ALA A 158 -16.72 31.58 -23.50
N ASP A 159 -16.58 30.30 -23.10
CA ASP A 159 -15.61 29.85 -22.08
C ASP A 159 -14.17 30.24 -22.44
N SER A 160 -13.81 30.12 -23.72
CA SER A 160 -12.47 30.44 -24.23
C SER A 160 -12.18 31.95 -24.32
N GLN A 161 -13.21 32.81 -24.31
CA GLN A 161 -13.08 34.27 -24.42
C GLN A 161 -13.39 35.04 -23.11
N GLY A 162 -13.99 34.39 -22.12
CA GLY A 162 -14.43 35.02 -20.87
C GLY A 162 -13.32 35.27 -19.84
N GLN A 163 -13.61 36.15 -18.86
CA GLN A 163 -12.73 36.42 -17.71
C GLN A 163 -12.60 35.24 -16.71
N GLY A 164 -13.03 34.03 -17.06
CA GLY A 164 -12.87 32.80 -16.25
C GLY A 164 -11.43 32.31 -16.14
N ALA A 165 -10.51 32.84 -16.95
CA ALA A 165 -9.10 32.46 -16.99
C ALA A 165 -8.38 32.54 -15.62
N GLU A 166 -8.82 33.41 -14.70
CA GLU A 166 -8.22 33.51 -13.35
C GLU A 166 -8.46 32.27 -12.46
N SER A 167 -9.38 31.37 -12.83
CA SER A 167 -9.62 30.11 -12.11
C SER A 167 -8.91 28.89 -12.70
N ARG A 168 -8.30 28.99 -13.89
CA ARG A 168 -7.50 27.88 -14.46
C ARG A 168 -6.14 27.82 -13.75
N ALA A 169 -5.79 26.64 -13.23
CA ALA A 169 -4.43 26.40 -12.75
C ALA A 169 -3.44 26.52 -13.92
N PRO A 170 -2.32 27.27 -13.80
CA PRO A 170 -1.47 27.66 -14.92
C PRO A 170 -0.52 26.54 -15.42
N THR A 171 -1.04 25.32 -15.52
CA THR A 171 -0.26 24.09 -15.76
C THR A 171 -0.87 23.13 -16.78
N ARG A 172 -2.11 23.31 -17.24
CA ARG A 172 -2.80 22.39 -18.17
C ARG A 172 -3.68 23.15 -19.18
N PRO A 173 -3.28 23.23 -20.46
CA PRO A 173 -4.08 23.83 -21.53
C PRO A 173 -4.78 22.81 -22.45
N SER A 174 -4.66 21.50 -22.19
CA SER A 174 -4.91 20.43 -23.18
C SER A 174 -5.97 19.39 -22.78
N THR A 175 -6.72 19.62 -21.70
CA THR A 175 -7.76 18.70 -21.19
C THR A 175 -8.95 19.47 -20.60
N ARG A 176 -10.11 18.82 -20.50
CA ARG A 176 -11.29 19.29 -19.73
C ARG A 176 -11.79 18.18 -18.82
N SER A 177 -12.33 18.52 -17.65
CA SER A 177 -12.98 17.56 -16.75
C SER A 177 -14.48 17.40 -17.02
N TYR A 178 -15.04 16.23 -16.70
CA TYR A 178 -16.49 16.00 -16.84
C TYR A 178 -17.30 16.98 -15.99
N ARG A 179 -16.83 17.36 -14.78
CA ARG A 179 -17.47 18.35 -13.90
C ARG A 179 -17.45 19.79 -14.45
N GLU A 180 -16.47 20.14 -15.27
CA GLU A 180 -16.47 21.42 -16.00
C GLU A 180 -17.45 21.36 -17.18
N CYS A 181 -17.45 20.27 -17.94
CA CYS A 181 -18.34 20.08 -19.07
C CYS A 181 -19.82 19.99 -18.66
N GLU A 182 -20.15 19.32 -17.56
CA GLU A 182 -21.50 19.27 -16.98
C GLU A 182 -22.10 20.68 -16.82
N LYS A 183 -21.33 21.58 -16.18
CA LYS A 183 -21.69 22.98 -15.94
C LYS A 183 -21.67 23.86 -17.19
N LEU A 184 -20.75 23.60 -18.12
CA LEU A 184 -20.60 24.35 -19.36
C LEU A 184 -21.74 24.07 -20.35
N LEU A 185 -22.23 22.84 -20.38
CA LEU A 185 -23.16 22.35 -21.41
C LEU A 185 -24.63 22.28 -20.93
N GLY A 186 -24.85 22.39 -19.62
CA GLY A 186 -26.20 22.37 -19.03
C GLY A 186 -26.84 20.98 -19.04
N VAL A 187 -26.03 19.96 -18.78
CA VAL A 187 -26.43 18.54 -18.71
C VAL A 187 -26.12 17.99 -17.31
N ASN A 188 -26.69 16.86 -16.93
CA ASN A 188 -26.27 16.08 -15.77
C ASN A 188 -25.53 14.83 -16.25
N LEU A 189 -24.38 14.51 -15.66
CA LEU A 189 -23.56 13.35 -16.03
C LEU A 189 -23.56 12.31 -14.90
N ILE A 190 -24.27 11.21 -15.08
CA ILE A 190 -24.44 10.20 -14.01
C ILE A 190 -23.47 9.04 -14.27
N PRO A 191 -22.41 8.84 -13.46
CA PRO A 191 -21.48 7.73 -13.64
C PRO A 191 -22.17 6.38 -13.42
N HIS A 192 -21.87 5.43 -14.29
CA HIS A 192 -22.38 4.08 -14.28
C HIS A 192 -21.19 3.10 -14.28
N LEU A 193 -21.13 2.28 -13.24
CA LEU A 193 -20.11 1.24 -13.04
C LEU A 193 -20.80 -0.12 -12.99
N PRO A 194 -20.17 -1.21 -13.47
CA PRO A 194 -20.72 -2.56 -13.33
C PRO A 194 -20.81 -2.98 -11.85
N GLU A 195 -21.76 -3.86 -11.56
CA GLU A 195 -21.81 -4.56 -10.26
C GLU A 195 -20.80 -5.72 -10.23
N ASN A 196 -20.49 -6.22 -9.03
CA ASN A 196 -19.30 -7.05 -8.80
C ASN A 196 -19.26 -8.37 -9.63
N ASP A 197 -18.06 -8.72 -10.08
CA ASP A 197 -17.68 -9.97 -10.77
C ASP A 197 -18.30 -10.24 -12.16
N SER A 198 -19.03 -9.30 -12.78
CA SER A 198 -19.43 -9.39 -14.21
C SER A 198 -18.57 -8.49 -15.10
N THR A 199 -17.95 -9.07 -16.14
CA THR A 199 -17.18 -8.32 -17.15
C THR A 199 -18.03 -7.65 -18.23
N SER A 200 -19.26 -8.12 -18.47
CA SER A 200 -20.20 -7.43 -19.37
C SER A 200 -20.88 -6.27 -18.68
N MET A 201 -20.96 -5.12 -19.36
CA MET A 201 -21.71 -3.97 -18.86
C MET A 201 -23.14 -4.06 -19.39
N GLN A 202 -24.12 -4.24 -18.49
CA GLN A 202 -25.54 -4.35 -18.85
C GLN A 202 -26.13 -2.98 -19.23
N LEU A 203 -25.65 -2.44 -20.35
CA LEU A 203 -26.10 -1.19 -20.96
C LEU A 203 -27.61 -1.19 -21.11
N GLN A 204 -28.24 -0.20 -20.49
CA GLN A 204 -29.64 0.13 -20.75
C GLN A 204 -29.72 1.05 -21.97
N PRO A 205 -30.83 1.08 -22.72
CA PRO A 205 -31.03 2.05 -23.79
C PRO A 205 -30.82 3.51 -23.34
N GLY A 206 -30.20 4.32 -24.21
CA GLY A 206 -29.93 5.73 -23.94
C GLY A 206 -28.57 6.24 -24.40
N ASN A 207 -28.25 7.47 -23.99
CA ASN A 207 -27.05 8.21 -24.38
C ASN A 207 -26.00 8.19 -23.26
N PHE A 208 -24.78 7.74 -23.58
CA PHE A 208 -23.68 7.64 -22.63
C PHE A 208 -22.39 8.26 -23.19
N LEU A 209 -21.50 8.73 -22.30
CA LEU A 209 -20.11 9.05 -22.63
C LEU A 209 -19.21 7.92 -22.13
N LEU A 210 -18.41 7.32 -23.01
CA LEU A 210 -17.38 6.35 -22.66
C LEU A 210 -16.04 7.07 -22.48
N HIS A 211 -15.52 7.05 -21.25
CA HIS A 211 -14.16 7.45 -20.90
C HIS A 211 -13.19 6.28 -21.10
N MET A 212 -12.01 6.53 -21.66
CA MET A 212 -10.94 5.55 -21.89
C MET A 212 -9.58 6.18 -21.59
N GLU A 213 -8.65 5.45 -20.96
CA GLU A 213 -7.25 5.92 -20.78
C GLU A 213 -6.48 5.96 -22.11
N ASN A 214 -6.83 5.09 -23.06
CA ASN A 214 -6.33 5.03 -24.43
C ASN A 214 -4.79 5.19 -24.51
N GLY A 215 -4.08 4.27 -23.84
CA GLY A 215 -2.60 4.21 -23.87
C GLY A 215 -1.91 5.44 -23.26
N GLY A 216 -2.54 6.12 -22.29
CA GLY A 216 -2.03 7.35 -21.69
C GLY A 216 -2.41 8.62 -22.48
N THR A 217 -3.44 8.56 -23.33
CA THR A 217 -4.09 9.72 -23.95
C THR A 217 -5.59 9.74 -23.63
N PRO A 218 -6.00 10.13 -22.40
CA PRO A 218 -7.39 9.99 -21.96
C PRO A 218 -8.37 10.67 -22.93
N HIS A 219 -9.30 9.87 -23.47
CA HIS A 219 -10.24 10.27 -24.52
C HIS A 219 -11.69 10.03 -24.10
N CYS A 220 -12.62 10.63 -24.83
CA CYS A 220 -14.06 10.48 -24.61
C CYS A 220 -14.78 10.33 -25.95
N VAL A 221 -15.66 9.33 -26.06
CA VAL A 221 -16.60 9.16 -27.18
C VAL A 221 -18.03 9.08 -26.65
N GLY A 222 -19.01 9.43 -27.48
CA GLY A 222 -20.42 9.18 -27.19
C GLY A 222 -20.84 7.78 -27.61
N LEU A 223 -21.78 7.17 -26.90
CA LEU A 223 -22.49 5.96 -27.26
C LEU A 223 -23.99 6.23 -27.27
N CYS A 224 -24.64 5.98 -28.40
CA CYS A 224 -26.10 5.90 -28.50
C CYS A 224 -26.49 4.42 -28.52
N VAL A 225 -27.15 3.97 -27.45
CA VAL A 225 -27.61 2.58 -27.26
C VAL A 225 -29.11 2.52 -27.59
N PRO A 226 -29.54 1.74 -28.60
CA PRO A 226 -30.94 1.68 -29.03
C PRO A 226 -31.86 0.96 -28.04
N ASP A 227 -33.17 1.22 -28.12
CA ASP A 227 -34.20 0.54 -27.31
C ASP A 227 -34.32 -0.97 -27.62
N ASP A 228 -33.95 -1.37 -28.83
CA ASP A 228 -33.84 -2.77 -29.24
C ASP A 228 -32.36 -3.16 -29.33
N LEU A 229 -31.92 -4.01 -28.40
CA LEU A 229 -30.52 -4.46 -28.28
C LEU A 229 -30.06 -5.40 -29.42
N SER A 230 -30.94 -5.74 -30.37
CA SER A 230 -30.57 -6.39 -31.64
C SER A 230 -30.12 -5.41 -32.74
N LEU A 231 -30.21 -4.10 -32.49
CA LEU A 231 -29.72 -3.04 -33.37
C LEU A 231 -28.30 -2.59 -32.96
N GLU A 232 -27.57 -1.99 -33.90
CA GLU A 232 -26.18 -1.58 -33.68
C GLU A 232 -26.06 -0.34 -32.77
N ILE A 233 -25.10 -0.37 -31.85
CA ILE A 233 -24.71 0.77 -31.04
C ILE A 233 -23.97 1.76 -31.93
N THR A 234 -24.31 3.04 -31.84
CA THR A 234 -23.60 4.09 -32.59
C THR A 234 -22.61 4.82 -31.68
N VAL A 235 -21.32 4.72 -32.02
CA VAL A 235 -20.22 5.42 -31.36
C VAL A 235 -19.97 6.75 -32.08
N LEU A 236 -19.94 7.84 -31.32
CA LEU A 236 -19.86 9.23 -31.82
C LEU A 236 -18.57 9.89 -31.31
N ASP A 237 -17.60 10.04 -32.19
CA ASP A 237 -16.35 10.75 -31.95
C ASP A 237 -16.30 12.08 -32.74
N ALA A 238 -15.42 12.99 -32.33
CA ALA A 238 -15.23 14.28 -33.01
C ALA A 238 -14.79 14.14 -34.48
N SER A 239 -14.18 13.00 -34.85
CA SER A 239 -13.69 12.71 -36.20
C SER A 239 -14.56 11.68 -36.95
N ASN A 240 -15.11 10.68 -36.25
CA ASN A 240 -15.82 9.54 -36.85
C ASN A 240 -17.16 9.24 -36.17
N ASN A 241 -18.15 8.82 -36.96
CA ASN A 241 -19.34 8.13 -36.47
C ASN A 241 -19.24 6.66 -36.88
N ILE A 242 -19.38 5.73 -35.93
CA ILE A 242 -19.11 4.29 -36.10
C ILE A 242 -20.34 3.49 -35.65
N SER A 243 -20.67 2.40 -36.35
CA SER A 243 -21.68 1.43 -35.94
C SER A 243 -20.99 0.14 -35.53
N ILE A 244 -21.37 -0.42 -34.38
CA ILE A 244 -20.78 -1.64 -33.81
C ILE A 244 -21.86 -2.51 -33.14
N GLN A 245 -21.67 -3.83 -33.21
CA GLN A 245 -22.52 -4.81 -32.54
C GLN A 245 -22.28 -4.78 -31.01
N THR A 246 -23.34 -4.94 -30.22
CA THR A 246 -23.29 -4.93 -28.75
C THR A 246 -22.27 -5.92 -28.19
N SER A 247 -22.18 -7.13 -28.77
CA SER A 247 -21.19 -8.15 -28.40
C SER A 247 -19.74 -7.75 -28.66
N SER A 248 -19.47 -6.99 -29.74
CA SER A 248 -18.12 -6.52 -30.05
C SER A 248 -17.72 -5.34 -29.15
N LEU A 249 -18.68 -4.55 -28.63
CA LEU A 249 -18.42 -3.57 -27.58
C LEU A 249 -18.10 -4.24 -26.23
N ASP A 250 -18.83 -5.29 -25.84
CA ASP A 250 -18.51 -6.10 -24.66
C ASP A 250 -17.11 -6.75 -24.80
N SER A 251 -16.76 -7.29 -25.98
CA SER A 251 -15.40 -7.82 -26.23
C SER A 251 -14.35 -6.72 -26.16
N ALA A 252 -14.58 -5.54 -26.76
CA ALA A 252 -13.64 -4.42 -26.68
C ALA A 252 -13.38 -3.97 -25.24
N LEU A 253 -14.40 -3.97 -24.37
CA LEU A 253 -14.27 -3.66 -22.95
C LEU A 253 -13.59 -4.77 -22.13
N GLY A 254 -13.73 -6.04 -22.54
CA GLY A 254 -13.09 -7.19 -21.87
C GLY A 254 -11.63 -7.45 -22.29
N ASP A 255 -11.32 -7.24 -23.58
CA ASP A 255 -10.03 -7.57 -24.20
C ASP A 255 -9.08 -6.35 -24.31
N GLY A 256 -9.62 -5.13 -24.27
CA GLY A 256 -8.84 -3.89 -24.34
C GLY A 256 -8.02 -3.62 -23.09
N VAL A 257 -6.74 -3.24 -23.24
CA VAL A 257 -5.82 -3.07 -22.10
C VAL A 257 -6.24 -2.01 -21.08
N ASP A 258 -7.02 -1.03 -21.51
CA ASP A 258 -7.58 0.05 -20.69
C ASP A 258 -9.04 -0.22 -20.23
N GLY A 259 -9.64 -1.38 -20.56
CA GLY A 259 -11.03 -1.72 -20.25
C GLY A 259 -11.39 -1.63 -18.76
N ILE A 260 -10.48 -2.02 -17.87
CA ILE A 260 -10.63 -1.93 -16.40
C ILE A 260 -10.67 -0.46 -15.92
N THR A 261 -10.17 0.48 -16.73
CA THR A 261 -10.15 1.93 -16.42
C THR A 261 -11.33 2.69 -17.03
N CYS A 262 -12.12 2.05 -17.89
CA CYS A 262 -13.24 2.68 -18.56
C CYS A 262 -14.34 3.10 -17.57
N VAL A 263 -14.93 4.27 -17.81
CA VAL A 263 -16.07 4.79 -17.03
C VAL A 263 -17.14 5.29 -17.99
N LEU A 264 -18.38 4.86 -17.79
CA LEU A 264 -19.53 5.35 -18.54
C LEU A 264 -20.27 6.43 -17.76
N PHE A 265 -20.69 7.48 -18.43
CA PHE A 265 -21.54 8.54 -17.86
C PHE A 265 -22.84 8.67 -18.66
N ASN A 266 -23.99 8.39 -18.05
CA ASN A 266 -25.30 8.60 -18.69
C ASN A 266 -25.59 10.11 -18.78
N VAL A 267 -25.96 10.59 -19.97
CA VAL A 267 -26.16 12.02 -20.27
C VAL A 267 -27.64 12.37 -20.18
N THR A 268 -28.02 13.21 -19.22
CA THR A 268 -29.45 13.54 -18.98
C THR A 268 -29.73 15.04 -18.90
N HIS A 269 -30.95 15.42 -19.24
CA HIS A 269 -31.37 16.82 -19.49
C HIS A 269 -32.23 17.46 -18.38
N ALA A 270 -32.57 16.76 -17.31
CA ALA A 270 -33.54 17.23 -16.31
C ALA A 270 -33.32 16.65 -14.90
N GLU A 271 -33.95 17.26 -13.89
CA GLU A 271 -33.93 16.87 -12.47
C GLU A 271 -34.69 15.55 -12.15
N LYS A 272 -34.63 14.54 -13.02
CA LYS A 272 -35.04 13.18 -12.64
C LYS A 272 -34.04 12.66 -11.62
N GLN A 273 -34.47 12.51 -10.36
CA GLN A 273 -33.74 11.76 -9.34
C GLN A 273 -33.73 10.27 -9.71
N ILE A 274 -32.82 9.88 -10.60
CA ILE A 274 -32.43 8.48 -10.77
C ILE A 274 -31.56 8.15 -9.56
N SER A 275 -32.08 7.34 -8.64
CA SER A 275 -31.26 6.73 -7.60
C SER A 275 -30.22 5.84 -8.27
N PRO A 276 -28.90 6.06 -8.07
CA PRO A 276 -27.89 5.24 -8.71
C PRO A 276 -28.03 3.79 -8.22
N HIS A 277 -28.32 2.88 -9.16
CA HIS A 277 -28.42 1.44 -8.91
C HIS A 277 -27.01 0.84 -8.80
N THR A 278 -26.32 1.23 -7.72
CA THR A 278 -24.89 0.92 -7.49
C THR A 278 -24.63 0.80 -5.99
N CYS A 279 -23.88 -0.22 -5.58
CA CYS A 279 -23.48 -0.42 -4.17
C CYS A 279 -22.37 0.54 -3.65
N TRP A 280 -22.09 1.64 -4.35
CA TRP A 280 -20.97 2.56 -4.11
C TRP A 280 -21.38 3.79 -3.27
N GLU A 281 -20.45 4.35 -2.49
CA GLU A 281 -20.71 5.54 -1.67
C GLU A 281 -20.89 6.81 -2.55
N PRO A 282 -21.89 7.69 -2.28
CA PRO A 282 -22.18 8.86 -3.12
C PRO A 282 -20.98 9.79 -3.33
N ASP A 283 -20.24 10.08 -2.26
CA ASP A 283 -19.01 10.90 -2.28
C ASP A 283 -17.93 10.34 -3.23
N GLY A 284 -17.92 9.01 -3.44
CA GLY A 284 -17.02 8.33 -4.38
C GLY A 284 -17.46 8.46 -5.84
N LEU A 285 -18.77 8.36 -6.09
CA LEU A 285 -19.35 8.57 -7.43
C LEU A 285 -19.21 10.04 -7.87
N GLU A 286 -19.41 11.00 -6.97
CA GLU A 286 -19.19 12.42 -7.29
C GLU A 286 -17.73 12.70 -7.70
N GLY A 287 -16.76 11.96 -7.15
CA GLY A 287 -15.34 12.09 -7.50
C GLY A 287 -14.99 11.66 -8.94
N LEU A 288 -15.82 10.85 -9.61
CA LEU A 288 -15.59 10.43 -10.99
C LEU A 288 -15.76 11.58 -11.99
N LEU A 289 -16.52 12.62 -11.62
CA LEU A 289 -16.67 13.83 -12.45
C LEU A 289 -15.36 14.65 -12.56
N ASP A 290 -14.39 14.42 -11.67
CA ASP A 290 -13.07 15.06 -11.71
C ASP A 290 -12.07 14.34 -12.66
N LEU A 291 -12.51 13.30 -13.39
CA LEU A 291 -11.75 12.73 -14.51
C LEU A 291 -11.62 13.75 -15.66
N GLU A 292 -10.47 13.75 -16.34
CA GLU A 292 -10.11 14.65 -17.44
C GLU A 292 -9.93 13.89 -18.76
N ALA A 293 -10.34 14.47 -19.89
CA ALA A 293 -10.10 13.89 -21.23
C ALA A 293 -9.74 14.94 -22.30
N GLY A 294 -9.28 14.45 -23.47
CA GLY A 294 -8.93 15.21 -24.66
C GLY A 294 -7.44 15.52 -24.83
N ALA A 295 -6.57 14.75 -24.18
CA ALA A 295 -5.12 14.98 -24.16
C ALA A 295 -4.48 14.82 -25.55
N ALA A 296 -3.52 15.71 -25.88
CA ALA A 296 -2.89 15.81 -27.20
C ALA A 296 -1.49 15.18 -27.30
N GLU A 297 -0.86 14.87 -26.18
CA GLU A 297 0.43 14.16 -26.09
C GLU A 297 0.25 12.90 -25.25
N ALA A 298 0.88 11.80 -25.64
CA ALA A 298 0.91 10.60 -24.82
C ALA A 298 1.67 10.85 -23.52
N ILE A 299 1.05 10.51 -22.39
CA ILE A 299 1.74 10.40 -21.11
C ILE A 299 2.72 9.22 -21.25
N GLU A 300 4.02 9.49 -21.30
CA GLU A 300 5.07 8.45 -21.38
C GLU A 300 5.03 7.54 -20.12
N VAL A 301 4.25 6.46 -20.17
CA VAL A 301 4.23 5.41 -19.15
C VAL A 301 5.50 4.57 -19.28
N LEU A 302 6.56 5.02 -18.62
CA LEU A 302 7.81 4.28 -18.50
C LEU A 302 7.63 3.09 -17.54
N SER A 303 7.21 1.95 -18.11
CA SER A 303 7.00 0.63 -17.48
C SER A 303 5.78 0.48 -16.54
N GLU A 304 5.18 -0.70 -16.58
CA GLU A 304 4.02 -1.11 -15.75
C GLU A 304 4.33 -1.10 -14.23
N ASP A 305 5.62 -1.11 -13.84
CA ASP A 305 6.09 -1.05 -12.44
C ASP A 305 5.79 0.29 -11.73
N ASP A 306 5.51 1.37 -12.45
CA ASP A 306 5.20 2.70 -11.88
C ASP A 306 3.70 3.09 -12.05
N CYS A 307 2.84 2.14 -12.45
CA CYS A 307 1.38 2.31 -12.44
C CYS A 307 0.89 2.69 -11.02
N PRO A 308 -0.04 3.66 -10.88
CA PRO A 308 -0.60 4.00 -9.58
C PRO A 308 -1.47 2.85 -9.05
N GLU A 309 -0.94 2.11 -8.07
CA GLU A 309 -1.65 1.13 -7.23
C GLU A 309 -3.08 1.63 -6.95
N SER A 310 -4.09 0.88 -7.42
CA SER A 310 -5.46 1.35 -7.58
C SER A 310 -6.08 1.87 -6.27
N VAL A 311 -7.14 2.71 -6.37
CA VAL A 311 -7.63 3.55 -5.26
C VAL A 311 -8.34 2.74 -4.16
N ALA A 312 -7.57 1.97 -3.42
CA ALA A 312 -7.99 1.17 -2.28
C ALA A 312 -8.32 2.08 -1.08
N SER A 313 -9.56 2.55 -1.03
CA SER A 313 -10.26 3.20 0.10
C SER A 313 -9.39 4.12 0.98
N SER A 314 -9.42 5.42 0.67
CA SER A 314 -8.62 6.51 1.24
C SER A 314 -8.97 6.88 2.70
N THR A 315 -9.11 5.90 3.59
CA THR A 315 -9.39 6.10 5.02
C THR A 315 -8.21 6.79 5.75
N SER A 316 -8.33 8.11 5.93
CA SER A 316 -7.23 8.94 6.43
C SER A 316 -6.81 8.62 7.88
N GLU A 317 -5.52 8.45 8.13
CA GLU A 317 -4.97 8.25 9.49
C GLU A 317 -5.21 9.45 10.43
N ALA A 318 -5.49 10.63 9.90
CA ALA A 318 -5.48 11.89 10.65
C ALA A 318 -6.84 12.29 11.24
N GLN A 319 -7.96 12.13 10.52
CA GLN A 319 -9.28 12.54 11.04
C GLN A 319 -9.77 11.62 12.16
N ARG A 320 -9.60 10.29 12.01
CA ARG A 320 -9.89 9.30 13.07
C ARG A 320 -8.94 9.36 14.28
N ALA A 321 -8.03 10.34 14.34
CA ALA A 321 -7.16 10.63 15.48
C ALA A 321 -7.53 11.94 16.22
N ALA A 322 -8.62 12.61 15.80
CA ALA A 322 -9.15 13.81 16.44
C ALA A 322 -10.34 13.53 17.38
N ASP A 323 -11.20 12.56 17.03
CA ASP A 323 -12.35 12.18 17.86
C ASP A 323 -11.96 11.20 18.98
N ASP A 324 -12.25 11.58 20.22
CA ASP A 324 -11.89 10.79 21.42
C ASP A 324 -13.02 9.80 21.76
N SER A 325 -13.07 8.68 21.05
CA SER A 325 -13.88 7.53 21.46
C SER A 325 -13.12 6.20 21.31
N GLY A 326 -13.29 5.33 22.31
CA GLY A 326 -12.97 3.91 22.21
C GLY A 326 -14.15 3.15 21.59
N PRO A 327 -14.12 1.80 21.57
CA PRO A 327 -15.19 1.00 20.98
C PRO A 327 -16.55 1.28 21.63
N CYS A 328 -17.40 2.01 20.89
CA CYS A 328 -18.75 2.49 21.22
C CYS A 328 -18.87 3.05 22.64
N LEU A 329 -18.07 4.08 22.96
CA LEU A 329 -18.10 4.77 24.25
C LEU A 329 -18.81 6.13 24.16
N ASP A 330 -19.68 6.43 25.12
CA ASP A 330 -20.30 7.76 25.29
C ASP A 330 -19.37 8.77 26.00
N SER A 331 -19.87 9.98 26.25
CA SER A 331 -19.12 11.05 26.96
C SER A 331 -18.71 10.69 28.39
N ASP A 332 -19.37 9.69 28.98
CA ASP A 332 -19.13 9.18 30.33
C ASP A 332 -18.31 7.87 30.30
N ALA A 333 -17.76 7.52 29.13
CA ALA A 333 -17.00 6.31 28.83
C ALA A 333 -17.76 4.97 29.03
N GLN A 334 -19.10 4.98 28.87
CA GLN A 334 -19.92 3.78 28.94
C GLN A 334 -20.10 3.13 27.57
N VAL A 335 -20.05 1.79 27.54
CA VAL A 335 -20.29 1.01 26.32
C VAL A 335 -21.78 1.10 25.95
N LEU A 336 -22.09 1.54 24.74
CA LEU A 336 -23.45 1.55 24.19
C LEU A 336 -23.68 0.42 23.19
N ALA A 337 -24.96 0.12 22.95
CA ALA A 337 -25.47 -0.73 21.90
C ALA A 337 -26.49 0.05 21.06
N ASP A 338 -26.62 -0.28 19.77
CA ASP A 338 -27.62 0.38 18.91
C ASP A 338 -29.05 0.14 19.43
N SER A 339 -29.90 1.14 19.19
CA SER A 339 -31.35 1.12 19.32
C SER A 339 -32.02 -0.19 18.87
N LYS A 340 -31.66 -0.73 17.70
CA LYS A 340 -32.25 -1.98 17.16
C LYS A 340 -31.83 -3.21 17.98
N LEU A 341 -30.57 -3.26 18.40
CA LEU A 341 -30.06 -4.32 19.26
C LEU A 341 -30.65 -4.23 20.68
N ILE A 342 -30.82 -3.03 21.23
CA ILE A 342 -31.50 -2.82 22.52
C ILE A 342 -32.97 -3.27 22.44
N ALA A 343 -33.68 -2.94 21.36
CA ALA A 343 -35.06 -3.42 21.14
C ALA A 343 -35.12 -4.95 20.99
N SER A 344 -34.16 -5.58 20.30
CA SER A 344 -34.05 -7.04 20.20
C SER A 344 -33.82 -7.71 21.57
N MET A 345 -32.98 -7.13 22.42
CA MET A 345 -32.75 -7.59 23.79
C MET A 345 -33.98 -7.39 24.69
N GLU A 346 -34.70 -6.28 24.52
CA GLU A 346 -35.96 -6.00 25.24
C GLU A 346 -37.06 -7.00 24.85
N GLN A 347 -37.16 -7.33 23.56
CA GLN A 347 -38.04 -8.38 23.07
C GLN A 347 -37.68 -9.75 23.67
N GLU A 348 -36.40 -10.14 23.68
CA GLU A 348 -35.96 -11.43 24.26
C GLU A 348 -36.34 -11.55 25.76
N VAL A 349 -36.23 -10.46 26.52
CA VAL A 349 -36.65 -10.39 27.92
C VAL A 349 -38.17 -10.45 28.06
N THR A 350 -38.91 -9.73 27.22
CA THR A 350 -40.37 -9.64 27.26
C THR A 350 -41.04 -10.96 26.87
N GLU A 351 -40.56 -11.63 25.81
CA GLU A 351 -41.05 -12.94 25.38
C GLU A 351 -40.92 -14.01 26.48
N LEU A 352 -39.88 -13.93 27.32
CA LEU A 352 -39.69 -14.84 28.45
C LEU A 352 -40.58 -14.51 29.66
N MET A 353 -40.93 -13.24 29.85
CA MET A 353 -41.77 -12.78 30.97
C MET A 353 -43.28 -12.97 30.69
N CYS A 354 -43.70 -12.92 29.42
CA CYS A 354 -45.10 -13.14 29.04
C CYS A 354 -45.45 -14.64 28.86
N ASP A 355 -44.53 -15.46 28.34
CA ASP A 355 -44.81 -16.87 28.06
C ASP A 355 -44.62 -17.76 29.29
N LYS A 356 -45.73 -18.03 30.00
CA LYS A 356 -45.77 -18.94 31.15
C LYS A 356 -45.27 -20.36 30.86
N LYS A 357 -45.29 -20.83 29.60
CA LYS A 357 -44.74 -22.15 29.22
C LYS A 357 -43.21 -22.15 29.16
N LYS A 358 -42.56 -20.98 29.00
CA LYS A 358 -41.09 -20.81 28.99
C LYS A 358 -40.48 -20.66 30.40
N HIS A 359 -41.25 -20.77 31.48
CA HIS A 359 -40.76 -20.69 32.86
C HIS A 359 -39.94 -21.92 33.34
N CYS A 360 -39.65 -22.87 32.45
CA CYS A 360 -38.78 -24.03 32.70
C CYS A 360 -37.29 -23.63 32.70
N PHE A 361 -36.80 -23.14 33.84
CA PHE A 361 -35.39 -22.76 34.02
C PHE A 361 -34.46 -23.96 34.20
N GLU A 362 -33.25 -23.89 33.63
CA GLU A 362 -32.22 -24.92 33.76
C GLU A 362 -31.86 -25.17 35.23
N GLN A 363 -32.12 -26.37 35.73
CA GLN A 363 -31.80 -26.77 37.11
C GLN A 363 -30.33 -27.16 37.22
N THR A 364 -29.60 -26.50 38.13
CA THR A 364 -28.17 -26.76 38.38
C THR A 364 -27.94 -27.26 39.81
N ARG A 365 -26.72 -27.74 40.10
CA ARG A 365 -26.29 -28.06 41.48
C ARG A 365 -26.36 -26.87 42.47
N GLN A 366 -26.61 -25.64 42.01
CA GLN A 366 -26.83 -24.46 42.85
C GLN A 366 -28.22 -23.82 42.66
N GLY A 367 -29.17 -24.56 42.07
CA GLY A 367 -30.54 -24.13 41.79
C GLY A 367 -30.77 -23.69 40.34
N LEU A 368 -31.94 -23.10 40.11
CA LEU A 368 -32.45 -22.71 38.79
C LEU A 368 -31.66 -21.53 38.22
N ARG A 369 -31.12 -21.66 37.01
CA ARG A 369 -30.29 -20.65 36.34
C ARG A 369 -31.15 -19.55 35.70
N CYS A 370 -30.67 -18.29 35.75
CA CYS A 370 -31.20 -17.22 34.92
C CYS A 370 -30.64 -17.35 33.49
N PRO A 371 -31.47 -17.45 32.43
CA PRO A 371 -31.00 -17.73 31.08
C PRO A 371 -30.11 -16.62 30.51
N PHE A 372 -30.35 -15.37 30.90
CA PHE A 372 -29.65 -14.17 30.42
C PHE A 372 -28.36 -13.83 31.21
N CYS A 373 -27.96 -14.64 32.18
CA CYS A 373 -26.78 -14.39 33.02
C CYS A 373 -25.90 -15.65 33.08
N PRO A 374 -24.58 -15.59 32.82
CA PRO A 374 -23.76 -16.79 32.68
C PRO A 374 -23.72 -17.72 33.92
N TRP A 375 -23.80 -17.17 35.14
CA TRP A 375 -23.66 -17.96 36.39
C TRP A 375 -24.76 -17.72 37.45
N ARG A 376 -25.77 -16.89 37.19
CA ARG A 376 -26.81 -16.58 38.19
C ARG A 376 -27.73 -17.78 38.45
N CYS A 377 -27.80 -18.24 39.70
CA CYS A 377 -28.69 -19.33 40.13
C CYS A 377 -29.54 -18.93 41.34
N PHE A 378 -30.77 -19.47 41.41
CA PHE A 378 -31.77 -19.13 42.43
C PHE A 378 -32.51 -20.37 42.95
N ARG A 379 -33.01 -20.31 44.19
CA ARG A 379 -33.68 -21.45 44.86
C ARG A 379 -35.10 -21.77 44.33
N ARG A 380 -35.78 -20.84 43.65
CA ARG A 380 -37.17 -21.00 43.14
C ARG A 380 -37.39 -20.13 41.91
N ALA A 381 -38.22 -20.59 40.95
CA ALA A 381 -38.50 -19.90 39.68
C ALA A 381 -38.96 -18.44 39.87
N ARG A 382 -39.80 -18.17 40.88
CA ARG A 382 -40.26 -16.81 41.24
C ARG A 382 -39.11 -15.81 41.47
N PHE A 383 -37.96 -16.27 41.97
CA PHE A 383 -36.79 -15.43 42.22
C PHE A 383 -35.95 -15.21 40.96
N VAL A 384 -36.02 -16.11 39.97
CA VAL A 384 -35.43 -15.91 38.64
C VAL A 384 -36.20 -14.80 37.90
N LEU A 385 -37.53 -14.89 37.88
CA LEU A 385 -38.41 -13.88 37.26
C LEU A 385 -38.24 -12.50 37.94
N GLN A 386 -38.27 -12.45 39.28
CA GLN A 386 -38.03 -11.20 40.02
C GLN A 386 -36.62 -10.63 39.78
N HIS A 387 -35.61 -11.48 39.54
CA HIS A 387 -34.27 -11.04 39.17
C HIS A 387 -34.23 -10.43 37.77
N ILE A 388 -34.86 -11.08 36.77
CA ILE A 388 -34.96 -10.59 35.41
C ILE A 388 -35.60 -9.20 35.43
N GLN A 389 -36.83 -9.09 35.95
CA GLN A 389 -37.59 -7.83 36.05
C GLN A 389 -36.82 -6.70 36.76
N LYS A 390 -36.05 -6.99 37.81
CA LYS A 390 -35.32 -5.97 38.60
C LYS A 390 -33.90 -5.66 38.11
N ARG A 391 -33.33 -6.42 37.17
CA ARG A 391 -31.90 -6.30 36.80
C ARG A 391 -31.61 -6.33 35.30
N HIS A 392 -32.47 -6.93 34.49
CA HIS A 392 -32.41 -6.89 33.03
C HIS A 392 -33.36 -5.79 32.56
N THR A 393 -32.87 -4.56 32.53
CA THR A 393 -33.64 -3.34 32.19
C THR A 393 -32.86 -2.45 31.22
N SER A 394 -33.54 -1.56 30.51
CA SER A 394 -32.93 -0.60 29.57
C SER A 394 -31.78 0.21 30.19
N LYS A 395 -31.89 0.66 31.46
CA LYS A 395 -30.79 1.34 32.21
C LYS A 395 -29.52 0.48 32.41
N LYS A 396 -29.53 -0.81 32.01
CA LYS A 396 -28.37 -1.70 31.98
C LYS A 396 -28.17 -2.36 30.62
N GLN A 397 -28.82 -1.85 29.57
CA GLN A 397 -28.88 -2.44 28.23
C GLN A 397 -29.16 -3.95 28.27
N TYR A 398 -30.05 -4.35 29.19
CA TYR A 398 -30.41 -5.74 29.49
C TYR A 398 -29.25 -6.70 29.90
N CYS A 399 -28.00 -6.24 29.97
CA CYS A 399 -26.81 -7.03 30.29
C CYS A 399 -26.44 -6.95 31.78
N SER A 400 -27.22 -7.61 32.66
CA SER A 400 -27.10 -7.39 34.10
C SER A 400 -25.78 -7.87 34.76
N SER A 401 -24.98 -8.69 34.05
CA SER A 401 -23.73 -9.31 34.53
C SER A 401 -22.47 -8.43 34.39
N GLY A 402 -22.53 -7.32 33.66
CA GLY A 402 -21.39 -6.43 33.42
C GLY A 402 -21.03 -6.22 31.95
N THR A 403 -20.10 -5.29 31.72
CA THR A 403 -19.69 -4.79 30.40
C THR A 403 -19.11 -5.87 29.50
N LYS A 404 -18.52 -6.94 30.04
CA LYS A 404 -17.97 -8.04 29.23
C LYS A 404 -19.05 -8.97 28.67
N GLN A 405 -20.24 -9.03 29.26
CA GLN A 405 -21.38 -9.67 28.59
C GLN A 405 -21.88 -8.81 27.45
N LEU A 406 -22.04 -7.50 27.66
CA LEU A 406 -22.45 -6.55 26.62
C LEU A 406 -21.48 -6.57 25.42
N LYS A 407 -20.17 -6.64 25.64
CA LYS A 407 -19.18 -6.77 24.56
C LYS A 407 -19.25 -8.11 23.81
N VAL A 408 -19.70 -9.20 24.45
CA VAL A 408 -20.02 -10.45 23.73
C VAL A 408 -21.30 -10.29 22.92
N VAL A 409 -22.36 -9.67 23.47
CA VAL A 409 -23.61 -9.40 22.74
C VAL A 409 -23.35 -8.60 21.47
N LEU A 410 -22.58 -7.50 21.58
CA LEU A 410 -22.14 -6.69 20.43
C LEU A 410 -21.37 -7.54 19.42
N ALA A 411 -20.30 -8.23 19.84
CA ALA A 411 -19.48 -9.03 18.91
C ALA A 411 -20.27 -10.13 18.19
N LEU A 412 -21.26 -10.76 18.86
CA LEU A 412 -22.18 -11.74 18.26
C LEU A 412 -23.12 -11.09 17.25
N HIS A 413 -23.81 -10.01 17.64
CA HIS A 413 -24.71 -9.26 16.78
C HIS A 413 -24.00 -8.76 15.52
N ASP A 414 -22.84 -8.12 15.69
CA ASP A 414 -22.11 -7.50 14.60
C ASP A 414 -21.55 -8.58 13.63
N THR A 415 -21.15 -9.75 14.15
CA THR A 415 -20.76 -10.90 13.32
C THR A 415 -21.93 -11.45 12.51
N ASP A 416 -23.10 -11.59 13.15
CA ASP A 416 -24.31 -12.11 12.51
C ASP A 416 -24.92 -11.12 11.49
N VAL A 417 -24.80 -9.81 11.72
CA VAL A 417 -25.20 -8.75 10.79
C VAL A 417 -24.25 -8.67 9.60
N ILE A 418 -22.92 -8.71 9.81
CA ILE A 418 -21.94 -8.73 8.72
C ILE A 418 -22.11 -9.98 7.83
N ALA A 419 -22.53 -11.11 8.42
CA ALA A 419 -22.85 -12.34 7.69
C ALA A 419 -24.22 -12.31 6.98
N GLY A 420 -24.98 -11.21 7.03
CA GLY A 420 -26.33 -11.13 6.46
C GLY A 420 -27.39 -11.99 7.17
N LEU A 421 -27.08 -12.55 8.34
CA LEU A 421 -27.88 -13.53 9.06
C LEU A 421 -28.19 -13.09 10.52
N PRO A 422 -28.85 -11.93 10.72
CA PRO A 422 -29.15 -11.38 12.04
C PRO A 422 -30.09 -12.30 12.82
N LYS A 423 -29.64 -12.78 13.99
CA LYS A 423 -30.38 -13.69 14.87
C LYS A 423 -31.17 -12.93 15.94
N ARG A 424 -31.94 -13.70 16.72
CA ARG A 424 -32.50 -13.30 18.03
C ARG A 424 -31.90 -14.20 19.11
N GLY A 425 -31.92 -13.75 20.36
CA GLY A 425 -31.44 -14.56 21.50
C GLY A 425 -30.04 -14.21 22.03
N TYR A 426 -29.49 -13.05 21.66
CA TYR A 426 -28.12 -12.67 22.02
C TYR A 426 -27.86 -12.59 23.53
N LEU A 427 -28.85 -12.32 24.39
CA LEU A 427 -28.65 -12.33 25.85
C LEU A 427 -28.43 -13.76 26.37
N ARG A 428 -29.25 -14.71 25.93
CA ARG A 428 -29.11 -16.13 26.26
C ARG A 428 -27.84 -16.71 25.66
N GLU A 429 -27.54 -16.38 24.41
CA GLU A 429 -26.38 -16.89 23.70
C GLU A 429 -25.06 -16.34 24.24
N SER A 430 -24.95 -15.03 24.49
CA SER A 430 -23.79 -14.44 25.18
C SER A 430 -23.58 -15.07 26.55
N ALA A 431 -24.67 -15.33 27.29
CA ALA A 431 -24.60 -15.98 28.59
C ALA A 431 -24.12 -17.43 28.50
N GLU A 432 -24.43 -18.17 27.43
CA GLU A 432 -23.99 -19.55 27.21
C GLU A 432 -22.57 -19.63 26.63
N LEU A 433 -22.20 -18.78 25.67
CA LEU A 433 -20.83 -18.69 25.15
C LEU A 433 -19.83 -18.37 26.27
N LEU A 434 -20.19 -17.46 27.19
CA LEU A 434 -19.39 -17.15 28.38
C LEU A 434 -19.26 -18.34 29.35
N ARG A 435 -20.23 -19.27 29.39
CA ARG A 435 -20.11 -20.54 30.13
C ARG A 435 -19.13 -21.48 29.43
N GLN A 436 -19.31 -21.71 28.13
CA GLN A 436 -18.54 -22.67 27.34
C GLN A 436 -17.04 -22.30 27.24
N LEU A 437 -16.72 -21.02 26.99
CA LEU A 437 -15.34 -20.52 26.92
C LEU A 437 -14.58 -20.63 28.25
N LEU A 438 -15.29 -20.78 29.38
CA LEU A 438 -14.71 -21.01 30.70
C LEU A 438 -14.69 -22.49 31.13
N ILE A 439 -15.11 -23.40 30.25
CA ILE A 439 -15.20 -24.86 30.48
C ILE A 439 -14.30 -25.65 29.51
N CYS A 440 -14.13 -25.21 28.26
CA CYS A 440 -13.48 -26.01 27.21
C CYS A 440 -12.03 -25.61 26.88
N LYS A 441 -11.06 -26.39 27.37
CA LYS A 441 -10.13 -27.21 26.53
C LYS A 441 -9.05 -27.92 27.37
N THR A 442 -8.67 -27.39 28.53
CA THR A 442 -7.86 -28.09 29.53
C THR A 442 -8.73 -28.55 30.71
N LYS A 443 -8.49 -29.76 31.24
CA LYS A 443 -9.34 -30.41 32.27
C LYS A 443 -9.31 -29.74 33.67
N GLN A 444 -8.79 -28.51 33.82
CA GLN A 444 -8.50 -27.90 35.12
C GLN A 444 -8.78 -26.37 35.18
N VAL A 445 -10.04 -25.96 35.36
CA VAL A 445 -10.35 -24.67 36.04
C VAL A 445 -11.63 -24.74 36.90
N LYS A 446 -11.63 -25.54 37.98
CA LYS A 446 -12.64 -25.40 39.06
C LYS A 446 -12.24 -24.26 40.02
N PRO A 447 -13.16 -23.62 40.77
CA PRO A 447 -14.63 -23.71 40.71
C PRO A 447 -15.22 -22.73 39.67
N ALA A 448 -16.55 -22.65 39.55
CA ALA A 448 -17.23 -21.61 38.75
C ALA A 448 -17.21 -20.23 39.43
N LEU A 449 -17.48 -19.15 38.68
CA LEU A 449 -17.62 -17.81 39.24
C LEU A 449 -18.86 -17.71 40.15
N SER A 450 -18.79 -16.84 41.17
CA SER A 450 -19.77 -16.82 42.26
C SER A 450 -21.19 -16.56 41.77
N HIS A 451 -22.03 -17.61 41.83
CA HIS A 451 -23.44 -17.60 41.46
C HIS A 451 -24.29 -16.54 42.21
N LYS A 452 -23.76 -15.98 43.31
CA LYS A 452 -24.34 -14.91 44.14
C LYS A 452 -23.90 -13.47 43.73
N ARG A 453 -22.82 -13.26 42.97
CA ARG A 453 -22.33 -11.91 42.55
C ARG A 453 -22.55 -11.68 41.05
N ASN A 454 -22.74 -10.42 40.64
CA ASN A 454 -23.09 -10.02 39.25
C ASN A 454 -22.00 -9.17 38.57
N ALA A 455 -20.78 -9.18 39.10
CA ALA A 455 -19.68 -8.35 38.63
C ALA A 455 -18.61 -9.21 37.95
N ILE A 456 -18.94 -9.81 36.80
CA ILE A 456 -18.04 -10.76 36.11
C ILE A 456 -16.77 -10.06 35.62
N ASP A 457 -16.86 -8.76 35.33
CA ASP A 457 -15.82 -7.93 34.72
C ASP A 457 -14.49 -7.98 35.47
N ARG A 458 -14.51 -8.04 36.82
CA ARG A 458 -13.28 -8.11 37.63
C ARG A 458 -12.55 -9.45 37.48
N HIS A 459 -13.28 -10.53 37.23
CA HIS A 459 -12.78 -11.92 37.25
C HIS A 459 -12.44 -12.48 35.86
N MET A 460 -12.70 -11.74 34.78
CA MET A 460 -12.44 -12.20 33.40
C MET A 460 -11.42 -11.30 32.68
N ARG A 461 -10.65 -11.87 31.74
CA ARG A 461 -9.68 -11.17 30.87
C ARG A 461 -9.89 -11.61 29.43
N VAL A 462 -9.78 -10.69 28.48
CA VAL A 462 -9.71 -11.07 27.06
C VAL A 462 -8.31 -11.60 26.76
N VAL A 463 -8.24 -12.71 26.04
CA VAL A 463 -7.01 -13.38 25.62
C VAL A 463 -7.09 -13.59 24.11
N PHE A 464 -6.04 -13.20 23.38
CA PHE A 464 -5.97 -13.37 21.94
C PHE A 464 -5.20 -14.65 21.57
N SER A 465 -5.72 -15.41 20.61
CA SER A 465 -5.12 -16.63 20.07
C SER A 465 -5.03 -16.56 18.53
N ALA A 466 -4.27 -17.47 17.91
CA ALA A 466 -4.20 -17.56 16.44
C ALA A 466 -5.56 -17.83 15.76
N ALA A 467 -6.51 -18.42 16.50
CA ALA A 467 -7.89 -18.69 16.08
C ALA A 467 -8.88 -17.60 16.55
N GLY A 468 -8.39 -16.43 17.00
CA GLY A 468 -9.21 -15.30 17.44
C GLY A 468 -9.21 -15.04 18.95
N PRO A 469 -9.95 -14.01 19.39
CA PRO A 469 -10.06 -13.60 20.78
C PRO A 469 -11.08 -14.45 21.57
N PHE A 470 -10.85 -14.64 22.86
CA PHE A 470 -11.79 -15.28 23.78
C PHE A 470 -11.66 -14.69 25.19
N TYR A 471 -12.61 -14.99 26.08
CA TYR A 471 -12.53 -14.62 27.50
C TYR A 471 -12.05 -15.78 28.37
N ALA A 472 -10.98 -15.55 29.13
CA ALA A 472 -10.49 -16.44 30.17
C ALA A 472 -10.75 -15.86 31.58
N ARG A 473 -10.58 -16.68 32.63
CA ARG A 473 -10.60 -16.21 34.01
C ARG A 473 -9.28 -15.53 34.34
N ALA A 474 -9.30 -14.47 35.16
CA ALA A 474 -8.10 -13.80 35.65
C ALA A 474 -7.09 -14.81 36.24
N ASP A 475 -7.58 -15.73 37.06
CA ASP A 475 -6.77 -16.76 37.75
C ASP A 475 -6.25 -17.84 36.79
N SER A 476 -6.95 -18.10 35.67
CA SER A 476 -6.56 -19.12 34.69
C SER A 476 -5.66 -18.60 33.56
N VAL A 477 -5.48 -17.28 33.43
CA VAL A 477 -4.56 -16.69 32.43
C VAL A 477 -3.13 -17.20 32.61
N ALA A 478 -2.70 -17.41 33.86
CA ALA A 478 -1.39 -17.99 34.17
C ALA A 478 -1.26 -19.44 33.66
N ALA A 479 -2.30 -20.26 33.82
CA ALA A 479 -2.33 -21.64 33.32
C ALA A 479 -2.37 -21.73 31.79
N LEU A 480 -2.95 -20.73 31.12
CA LEU A 480 -2.91 -20.58 29.65
C LEU A 480 -1.55 -20.12 29.11
N GLN A 481 -0.57 -19.83 29.98
CA GLN A 481 0.74 -19.30 29.62
C GLN A 481 0.65 -18.04 28.73
N ALA A 482 -0.39 -17.23 28.91
CA ALA A 482 -0.63 -16.05 28.09
C ALA A 482 0.17 -14.84 28.61
N ARG A 483 0.94 -14.19 27.73
CA ARG A 483 1.70 -12.98 28.07
C ARG A 483 0.76 -11.76 28.05
N ARG A 484 1.11 -10.73 28.83
CA ARG A 484 0.31 -9.50 29.02
C ARG A 484 1.04 -8.27 28.48
N ALA A 485 0.49 -7.60 27.48
CA ALA A 485 0.95 -6.29 27.00
C ALA A 485 -0.08 -5.20 27.38
N GLY A 486 0.27 -4.34 28.34
CA GLY A 486 -0.64 -3.31 28.86
C GLY A 486 -1.83 -3.91 29.60
N GLU A 487 -3.01 -3.92 28.99
CA GLU A 487 -4.24 -4.55 29.51
C GLU A 487 -4.63 -5.83 28.76
N LEU A 488 -4.08 -6.01 27.57
CA LEU A 488 -4.36 -7.13 26.67
C LEU A 488 -3.50 -8.34 27.01
N HIS A 489 -4.01 -9.54 26.75
CA HIS A 489 -3.30 -10.79 26.95
C HIS A 489 -3.30 -11.60 25.66
N TYR A 490 -2.24 -12.33 25.37
CA TYR A 490 -2.09 -13.08 24.13
C TYR A 490 -1.29 -14.38 24.34
N THR A 491 -1.59 -15.40 23.54
CA THR A 491 -0.93 -16.72 23.61
C THR A 491 0.28 -16.82 22.68
N HIS A 492 1.08 -17.89 22.85
CA HIS A 492 2.22 -18.21 21.98
C HIS A 492 1.84 -18.19 20.49
N CYS A 493 0.76 -18.87 20.09
CA CYS A 493 0.36 -18.92 18.69
C CYS A 493 -0.12 -17.57 18.13
N PHE A 494 -0.68 -16.67 18.95
CA PHE A 494 -0.93 -15.28 18.54
C PHE A 494 0.37 -14.50 18.37
N ALA A 495 1.36 -14.72 19.23
CA ALA A 495 2.67 -14.07 19.16
C ALA A 495 3.44 -14.46 17.89
N GLU A 496 3.51 -15.76 17.58
CA GLU A 496 4.10 -16.28 16.32
C GLU A 496 3.41 -15.65 15.11
N LYS A 497 2.07 -15.62 15.10
CA LYS A 497 1.28 -15.06 14.01
C LYS A 497 1.49 -13.56 13.82
N LEU A 498 1.43 -12.76 14.90
CA LEU A 498 1.65 -11.32 14.84
C LEU A 498 3.10 -10.98 14.47
N PHE A 499 4.08 -11.78 14.90
CA PHE A 499 5.47 -11.63 14.45
C PHE A 499 5.61 -11.83 12.93
N ARG A 500 5.05 -12.93 12.41
CA ARG A 500 5.05 -13.26 10.97
C ARG A 500 4.37 -12.16 10.14
N GLU A 501 3.14 -11.79 10.51
CA GLU A 501 2.37 -10.76 9.80
C GLU A 501 3.05 -9.37 9.87
N MET A 502 3.70 -9.01 10.98
CA MET A 502 4.42 -7.73 11.06
C MET A 502 5.69 -7.70 10.19
N LEU A 503 6.38 -8.82 10.02
CA LEU A 503 7.53 -8.90 9.09
C LEU A 503 7.06 -8.93 7.64
N PHE A 504 6.07 -9.76 7.31
CA PHE A 504 5.57 -9.92 5.93
C PHE A 504 4.97 -8.62 5.39
N ASN A 505 4.13 -7.94 6.19
CA ASN A 505 3.50 -6.67 5.82
C ASN A 505 4.37 -5.43 6.17
N SER A 506 5.68 -5.58 6.37
CA SER A 506 6.61 -4.43 6.56
C SER A 506 6.23 -3.46 7.70
N GLY A 507 5.65 -3.98 8.78
CA GLY A 507 5.14 -3.16 9.88
C GLY A 507 3.93 -2.29 9.54
N LYS A 508 3.17 -2.59 8.47
CA LYS A 508 1.82 -2.07 8.21
C LYS A 508 0.83 -2.79 9.14
N VAL A 509 0.67 -2.27 10.37
CA VAL A 509 -0.22 -2.83 11.42
C VAL A 509 -1.66 -3.05 10.94
N HIS A 510 -2.18 -2.17 10.06
CA HIS A 510 -3.52 -2.31 9.49
C HIS A 510 -3.64 -3.58 8.63
N THR A 511 -2.74 -3.77 7.65
CA THR A 511 -2.71 -4.96 6.79
C THR A 511 -2.56 -6.24 7.62
N ALA A 512 -1.67 -6.22 8.63
CA ALA A 512 -1.49 -7.32 9.55
C ALA A 512 -2.77 -7.64 10.36
N TRP A 513 -3.50 -6.63 10.87
CA TRP A 513 -4.72 -6.89 11.62
C TRP A 513 -5.87 -7.43 10.77
N THR A 514 -5.96 -7.03 9.50
CA THR A 514 -7.10 -7.46 8.65
C THR A 514 -6.97 -8.94 8.34
N ARG A 515 -5.75 -9.43 8.08
CA ARG A 515 -5.44 -10.85 7.96
C ARG A 515 -5.69 -11.61 9.27
N MET A 516 -5.32 -11.04 10.42
CA MET A 516 -5.61 -11.65 11.72
C MET A 516 -7.11 -11.68 12.10
N ILE A 517 -7.92 -10.75 11.60
CA ILE A 517 -9.39 -10.76 11.72
C ILE A 517 -9.98 -11.82 10.79
N LEU A 518 -9.62 -11.79 9.50
CA LEU A 518 -10.07 -12.74 8.47
C LEU A 518 -9.83 -14.19 8.90
N ASP A 519 -8.60 -14.53 9.26
CA ASP A 519 -8.25 -15.88 9.69
C ASP A 519 -8.98 -16.31 10.98
N ALA A 520 -9.33 -15.37 11.86
CA ALA A 520 -10.10 -15.66 13.06
C ALA A 520 -11.58 -15.94 12.71
N SER A 521 -12.15 -15.22 11.73
CA SER A 521 -13.46 -15.55 11.17
C SER A 521 -13.46 -16.92 10.48
N VAL A 522 -12.44 -17.23 9.67
CA VAL A 522 -12.25 -18.55 9.02
C VAL A 522 -12.06 -19.67 10.07
N ALA A 523 -11.43 -19.39 11.20
CA ALA A 523 -11.34 -20.31 12.34
C ALA A 523 -12.64 -20.44 13.17
N GLY A 524 -13.75 -19.82 12.75
CA GLY A 524 -15.05 -19.88 13.40
C GLY A 524 -15.17 -19.01 14.66
N SER A 525 -14.31 -17.99 14.83
CA SER A 525 -14.36 -17.11 16.00
C SER A 525 -15.55 -16.15 15.95
N ARG A 526 -16.60 -16.46 16.70
CA ARG A 526 -17.78 -15.59 16.87
C ARG A 526 -17.53 -14.31 17.70
N LEU A 527 -16.26 -13.96 17.93
CA LEU A 527 -15.82 -12.85 18.79
C LEU A 527 -14.76 -11.97 18.12
N THR A 528 -14.51 -12.11 16.81
CA THR A 528 -13.49 -11.34 16.06
C THR A 528 -13.50 -9.84 16.36
N ASN A 529 -14.68 -9.24 16.51
CA ASN A 529 -14.88 -7.82 16.83
C ASN A 529 -14.39 -7.40 18.25
N LEU A 530 -13.87 -8.33 19.06
CA LEU A 530 -13.10 -8.04 20.28
C LEU A 530 -11.60 -7.78 20.02
N LEU A 531 -11.11 -7.98 18.79
CA LEU A 531 -9.78 -7.53 18.38
C LEU A 531 -9.75 -5.98 18.30
N PRO A 532 -8.62 -5.31 18.60
CA PRO A 532 -8.61 -3.85 18.70
C PRO A 532 -8.69 -3.17 17.32
N VAL A 533 -9.61 -2.22 17.13
CA VAL A 533 -9.77 -1.47 15.87
C VAL A 533 -8.88 -0.21 15.74
N HIS A 534 -7.91 -0.02 16.63
CA HIS A 534 -7.01 1.15 16.63
C HIS A 534 -5.55 0.76 16.84
N SER A 535 -4.64 1.28 16.01
CA SER A 535 -3.22 0.87 15.96
C SER A 535 -2.48 1.10 17.29
N ARG A 536 -2.92 2.11 18.06
CA ARG A 536 -2.47 2.39 19.44
C ARG A 536 -2.52 1.16 20.36
N SER A 537 -3.48 0.26 20.18
CA SER A 537 -3.66 -0.94 21.01
C SER A 537 -2.79 -2.12 20.55
N TRP A 538 -2.37 -2.14 19.28
CA TRP A 538 -1.51 -3.18 18.72
C TRP A 538 -0.03 -2.90 18.93
N TRP A 539 0.40 -1.63 18.81
CA TRP A 539 1.80 -1.26 18.99
C TRP A 539 2.44 -1.78 20.30
N PRO A 540 1.75 -1.80 21.47
CA PRO A 540 2.28 -2.44 22.67
C PRO A 540 2.53 -3.93 22.54
N MET A 541 1.71 -4.69 21.80
CA MET A 541 1.92 -6.12 21.57
C MET A 541 3.09 -6.36 20.62
N VAL A 542 3.21 -5.54 19.56
CA VAL A 542 4.35 -5.57 18.63
C VAL A 542 5.64 -5.23 19.38
N GLU A 543 5.65 -4.17 20.18
CA GLU A 543 6.79 -3.76 21.00
C GLU A 543 7.22 -4.87 21.96
N ASP A 544 6.26 -5.48 22.65
CA ASP A 544 6.49 -6.57 23.61
C ASP A 544 7.10 -7.81 22.92
N ILE A 545 6.60 -8.17 21.72
CA ILE A 545 7.12 -9.26 20.89
C ILE A 545 8.53 -8.98 20.38
N PHE A 546 8.74 -7.85 19.69
CA PHE A 546 10.03 -7.55 19.04
C PHE A 546 11.12 -7.19 20.05
N SER A 547 10.76 -6.74 21.26
CA SER A 547 11.69 -6.57 22.39
C SER A 547 11.98 -7.90 23.14
N SER A 548 11.46 -9.04 22.68
CA SER A 548 11.71 -10.32 23.35
C SER A 548 13.16 -10.78 23.19
N ARG A 549 13.65 -11.51 24.20
CA ARG A 549 14.95 -12.19 24.21
C ARG A 549 15.14 -13.20 23.07
N VAL A 550 14.08 -13.54 22.33
CA VAL A 550 14.17 -14.42 21.16
C VAL A 550 14.36 -13.59 19.89
N CYS A 551 13.57 -12.53 19.69
CA CYS A 551 13.80 -11.57 18.60
C CYS A 551 15.19 -10.93 18.68
N GLN A 552 15.62 -10.50 19.87
CA GLN A 552 16.95 -9.92 20.09
C GLN A 552 18.10 -10.89 19.76
N ARG A 553 17.94 -12.18 20.07
CA ARG A 553 18.94 -13.20 19.71
C ARG A 553 18.92 -13.53 18.22
N LEU A 554 17.75 -13.55 17.57
CA LEU A 554 17.65 -13.71 16.12
C LEU A 554 18.34 -12.54 15.39
N ASP A 555 18.04 -11.31 15.78
CA ASP A 555 18.65 -10.08 15.25
C ASP A 555 20.18 -10.08 15.41
N HIS A 556 20.68 -10.42 16.61
CA HIS A 556 22.12 -10.56 16.87
C HIS A 556 22.77 -11.72 16.10
N GLN A 557 22.10 -12.88 15.98
CA GLN A 557 22.59 -14.02 15.19
C GLN A 557 22.71 -13.68 13.70
N LEU A 558 21.75 -12.94 13.15
CA LEU A 558 21.80 -12.47 11.76
C LEU A 558 22.97 -11.50 11.54
N LEU A 559 23.24 -10.58 12.49
CA LEU A 559 24.41 -9.70 12.43
C LEU A 559 25.73 -10.49 12.55
N LEU A 560 25.81 -11.53 13.39
CA LEU A 560 26.99 -12.40 13.48
C LEU A 560 27.18 -13.27 12.22
N GLU A 561 26.10 -13.69 11.56
CA GLU A 561 26.14 -14.36 10.25
C GLU A 561 26.70 -13.42 9.17
N CYS A 562 26.32 -12.14 9.20
CA CYS A 562 26.93 -11.10 8.37
C CYS A 562 28.43 -10.91 8.66
N VAL A 563 28.86 -10.87 9.93
CA VAL A 563 30.30 -10.80 10.29
C VAL A 563 31.06 -12.02 9.77
N LYS A 564 30.52 -13.23 9.94
CA LYS A 564 31.11 -14.48 9.43
C LYS A 564 31.31 -14.48 7.92
N HIS A 565 30.53 -13.69 7.17
CA HIS A 565 30.57 -13.59 5.73
C HIS A 565 31.17 -12.26 5.22
N ASP A 566 31.99 -11.60 6.04
CA ASP A 566 32.72 -10.37 5.70
C ASP A 566 31.84 -9.21 5.23
N GLU A 567 30.58 -9.17 5.66
CA GLU A 567 29.59 -8.23 5.13
C GLU A 567 29.89 -6.78 5.53
N PHE A 568 30.60 -6.55 6.63
CA PHE A 568 30.90 -5.20 7.13
C PHE A 568 32.16 -4.57 6.54
N THR A 569 32.95 -5.32 5.75
CA THR A 569 34.21 -4.84 5.14
C THR A 569 34.04 -3.56 4.32
N TYR A 570 32.89 -3.39 3.67
CA TYR A 570 32.44 -2.16 3.04
C TYR A 570 31.04 -1.80 3.54
N LEU A 571 30.86 -0.55 3.99
CA LEU A 571 29.57 -0.02 4.42
C LEU A 571 29.14 1.16 3.56
N SER A 572 27.90 1.14 3.08
CA SER A 572 27.24 2.27 2.42
C SER A 572 26.30 2.96 3.40
N VAL A 573 26.58 4.22 3.74
CA VAL A 573 25.86 5.03 4.75
C VAL A 573 25.17 6.21 4.08
N ASP A 574 23.87 6.35 4.30
CA ASP A 574 23.03 7.37 3.66
C ASP A 574 21.83 7.73 4.55
N GLY A 575 21.27 8.94 4.41
CA GLY A 575 20.29 9.52 5.32
C GLY A 575 19.06 10.10 4.63
N THR A 576 17.87 9.82 5.17
CA THR A 576 16.61 10.32 4.61
C THR A 576 15.72 11.02 5.62
N VAL A 577 15.39 12.28 5.27
CA VAL A 577 14.52 13.17 6.06
C VAL A 577 13.03 13.05 5.68
N LYS A 578 12.67 12.25 4.66
CA LYS A 578 11.28 12.19 4.16
C LYS A 578 10.36 11.50 5.19
N CYS A 579 10.78 10.38 5.76
CA CYS A 579 10.00 9.60 6.72
C CYS A 579 9.94 10.20 8.14
N THR A 580 10.68 11.27 8.40
CA THR A 580 10.61 12.04 9.65
C THR A 580 9.65 13.25 9.55
N MET A 581 9.22 13.64 8.34
CA MET A 581 8.25 14.73 8.14
C MET A 581 6.87 14.50 8.78
N PRO A 582 6.34 13.27 8.93
CA PRO A 582 5.10 13.00 9.66
C PRO A 582 5.23 13.07 11.20
N LEU A 583 6.44 13.22 11.76
CA LEU A 583 6.64 13.12 13.21
C LEU A 583 5.99 14.26 13.98
N LEU A 584 5.10 13.90 14.91
CA LEU A 584 4.40 14.82 15.80
C LEU A 584 5.32 15.36 16.90
N GLY A 585 5.15 16.64 17.23
CA GLY A 585 5.73 17.28 18.43
C GLY A 585 7.16 17.81 18.32
N GLN A 586 7.86 17.50 17.24
CA GLN A 586 9.23 17.98 16.96
C GLN A 586 9.27 19.00 15.82
N LYS A 587 10.36 19.76 15.72
CA LYS A 587 10.60 20.68 14.59
C LYS A 587 10.81 19.89 13.29
N LYS A 588 10.17 20.29 12.19
CA LYS A 588 10.34 19.63 10.89
C LYS A 588 11.69 20.00 10.24
N PRO A 589 12.42 19.06 9.61
CA PRO A 589 13.69 19.35 8.93
C PRO A 589 13.52 20.44 7.86
N GLY A 590 14.39 21.45 7.86
CA GLY A 590 14.41 22.53 6.86
C GLY A 590 13.18 23.48 6.85
N GLY A 591 12.16 23.25 7.67
CA GLY A 591 10.92 24.02 7.63
C GLY A 591 11.04 25.44 8.21
N LYS A 592 10.59 26.45 7.46
CA LYS A 592 10.22 27.76 8.04
C LYS A 592 9.12 27.53 9.08
N SER A 593 9.25 28.13 10.27
CA SER A 593 8.34 27.87 11.40
C SER A 593 6.91 28.34 11.10
N ARG A 594 5.99 27.42 10.81
CA ARG A 594 4.55 27.68 10.92
C ARG A 594 4.22 27.84 12.40
N GLN A 595 3.93 29.07 12.82
CA GLN A 595 3.74 29.49 14.22
C GLN A 595 2.52 28.87 14.94
N SER A 596 1.82 27.91 14.32
CA SER A 596 0.56 27.33 14.80
C SER A 596 0.73 26.24 15.88
N GLU A 597 1.80 25.45 15.84
CA GLU A 597 2.03 24.33 16.74
C GLU A 597 3.34 24.47 17.52
N PRO A 598 3.28 24.59 18.87
CA PRO A 598 4.48 24.51 19.70
C PRO A 598 5.01 23.08 19.76
N PHE A 599 6.33 22.96 19.74
CA PHE A 599 7.01 21.67 19.91
C PHE A 599 6.92 21.21 21.37
N PHE A 600 6.74 19.91 21.58
CA PHE A 600 6.69 19.25 22.89
C PHE A 600 7.72 18.12 23.04
N ILE A 601 8.61 17.99 22.05
CA ILE A 601 9.80 17.14 22.05
C ILE A 601 11.01 18.07 22.00
N ASN A 602 12.05 17.81 22.80
CA ASN A 602 13.23 18.66 22.86
C ASN A 602 14.08 18.54 21.59
N ALA A 603 15.00 19.49 21.37
CA ALA A 603 15.91 19.44 20.21
C ALA A 603 16.88 18.25 20.26
N ALA A 604 17.29 17.80 21.46
CA ALA A 604 18.14 16.63 21.64
C ALA A 604 17.40 15.30 21.37
N ASP A 605 16.10 15.25 21.67
CA ASP A 605 15.24 14.08 21.45
C ASP A 605 14.65 14.04 20.02
N ALA A 606 15.01 14.98 19.14
CA ALA A 606 14.39 15.15 17.83
C ALA A 606 15.02 14.24 16.76
N ILE A 607 14.18 13.49 16.05
CA ILE A 607 14.59 12.58 14.98
C ILE A 607 14.41 13.31 13.64
N HIS A 608 15.48 13.82 13.03
CA HIS A 608 15.38 14.51 11.74
C HIS A 608 15.73 13.62 10.54
N THR A 609 16.56 12.59 10.73
CA THR A 609 16.98 11.65 9.68
C THR A 609 16.68 10.20 10.08
N VAL A 610 16.33 9.35 9.12
CA VAL A 610 16.54 7.89 9.23
C VAL A 610 17.79 7.54 8.44
N VAL A 611 18.84 7.05 9.12
CA VAL A 611 20.09 6.62 8.48
C VAL A 611 20.00 5.15 8.13
N THR A 612 20.30 4.81 6.89
CA THR A 612 20.40 3.43 6.40
C THR A 612 21.87 3.07 6.24
N VAL A 613 22.25 1.88 6.71
CA VAL A 613 23.58 1.31 6.50
C VAL A 613 23.40 -0.03 5.80
N ARG A 614 24.02 -0.20 4.63
CA ARG A 614 24.07 -1.45 3.89
C ARG A 614 25.49 -1.99 3.86
N GLY A 615 25.66 -3.30 4.06
CA GLY A 615 26.95 -3.98 3.94
C GLY A 615 27.36 -4.25 2.49
N ARG A 616 28.47 -4.95 2.30
CA ARG A 616 29.13 -5.12 0.99
C ARG A 616 28.25 -5.82 -0.06
N SER A 617 27.39 -6.76 0.32
CA SER A 617 26.44 -7.42 -0.58
C SER A 617 25.06 -6.76 -0.57
N GLY A 618 24.90 -5.66 0.17
CA GLY A 618 23.66 -4.95 0.35
C GLY A 618 22.84 -5.38 1.57
N ALA A 619 23.37 -6.18 2.50
CA ALA A 619 22.64 -6.54 3.71
C ALA A 619 22.23 -5.28 4.51
N VAL A 620 20.97 -5.15 4.91
CA VAL A 620 20.49 -3.96 5.65
C VAL A 620 20.85 -4.07 7.13
N VAL A 621 22.12 -3.84 7.44
CA VAL A 621 22.70 -3.96 8.80
C VAL A 621 22.32 -2.80 9.73
N GLY A 622 22.03 -1.62 9.17
CA GLY A 622 21.60 -0.43 9.92
C GLY A 622 20.36 0.25 9.33
N PHE A 623 19.45 0.67 10.21
CA PHE A 623 18.23 1.39 9.84
C PHE A 623 17.76 2.23 11.05
N TRP A 624 18.42 3.36 11.27
CA TRP A 624 18.48 4.05 12.56
C TRP A 624 17.87 5.46 12.50
N PRO A 625 16.78 5.73 13.22
CA PRO A 625 16.29 7.10 13.42
C PRO A 625 17.27 7.90 14.30
N LEU A 626 17.80 9.01 13.77
CA LEU A 626 18.85 9.83 14.38
C LEU A 626 18.55 11.34 14.26
N ILE A 627 19.33 12.14 15.00
CA ILE A 627 19.25 13.60 14.99
C ILE A 627 19.78 14.18 13.66
N SER A 628 20.85 13.61 13.09
CA SER A 628 21.36 13.89 11.72
C SER A 628 22.49 12.91 11.33
N GLU A 629 22.90 12.88 10.07
CA GLU A 629 24.10 12.17 9.55
C GLU A 629 25.45 12.82 9.96
N LYS A 630 25.48 13.46 11.13
CA LYS A 630 26.73 14.05 11.66
C LYS A 630 27.64 12.95 12.19
N ALA A 631 28.96 13.14 12.08
CA ALA A 631 29.96 12.15 12.47
C ALA A 631 29.80 11.63 13.90
N GLU A 632 29.49 12.51 14.85
CA GLU A 632 29.26 12.21 16.26
C GLU A 632 28.02 11.32 16.45
N HIS A 633 26.91 11.63 15.77
CA HIS A 633 25.68 10.83 15.81
C HIS A 633 25.84 9.48 15.10
N LEU A 634 26.65 9.42 14.03
CA LEU A 634 26.98 8.16 13.35
C LEU A 634 27.86 7.27 14.24
N GLN A 635 28.89 7.82 14.88
CA GLN A 635 29.76 7.11 15.82
C GLN A 635 28.96 6.49 16.98
N GLU A 636 28.08 7.27 17.62
CA GLU A 636 27.18 6.77 18.67
C GLU A 636 26.24 5.68 18.12
N ALA A 637 25.67 5.87 16.93
CA ALA A 637 24.78 4.88 16.31
C ALA A 637 25.50 3.57 15.97
N PHE A 638 26.75 3.61 15.50
CA PHE A 638 27.54 2.42 15.23
C PHE A 638 27.83 1.63 16.51
N LEU A 639 28.37 2.29 17.54
CA LEU A 639 28.65 1.68 18.86
C LEU A 639 27.39 1.09 19.52
N ARG A 640 26.23 1.73 19.34
CA ARG A 640 24.97 1.33 19.97
C ARG A 640 24.25 0.18 19.26
N ASN A 641 24.52 -0.08 17.97
CA ASN A 641 23.71 -0.99 17.15
C ASN A 641 24.48 -2.16 16.49
N LEU A 642 25.82 -2.10 16.40
CA LEU A 642 26.64 -3.17 15.82
C LEU A 642 27.49 -3.88 16.90
N PRO A 643 27.77 -5.19 16.77
CA PRO A 643 28.72 -5.88 17.64
C PRO A 643 30.16 -5.43 17.33
N GLN A 644 31.07 -5.49 18.30
CA GLN A 644 32.46 -5.03 18.13
C GLN A 644 33.15 -5.68 16.92
N ALA A 645 33.01 -7.00 16.75
CA ALA A 645 33.56 -7.73 15.60
C ALA A 645 33.06 -7.26 14.22
N ALA A 646 31.92 -6.56 14.15
CA ALA A 646 31.46 -5.90 12.92
C ALA A 646 32.15 -4.55 12.69
N LEU A 647 32.48 -3.82 13.76
CA LEU A 647 33.24 -2.57 13.69
C LEU A 647 34.72 -2.83 13.36
N ASP A 648 35.28 -3.90 13.94
CA ASP A 648 36.65 -4.38 13.67
C ASP A 648 36.83 -4.80 12.21
N GLN A 649 35.77 -5.24 11.55
CA GLN A 649 35.79 -5.71 10.15
C GLN A 649 35.73 -4.56 9.13
N VAL A 650 35.28 -3.36 9.49
CA VAL A 650 35.09 -2.26 8.52
C VAL A 650 36.43 -1.76 7.97
N GLN A 651 36.58 -1.81 6.64
CA GLN A 651 37.73 -1.25 5.92
C GLN A 651 37.39 0.01 5.13
N CYS A 652 36.15 0.15 4.64
CA CYS A 652 35.73 1.27 3.81
C CYS A 652 34.28 1.70 4.11
N VAL A 653 34.04 3.02 4.13
CA VAL A 653 32.69 3.60 4.34
C VAL A 653 32.37 4.60 3.23
N ALA A 654 31.31 4.36 2.45
CA ALA A 654 30.78 5.28 1.45
C ALA A 654 29.68 6.20 2.03
N THR A 655 29.70 7.48 1.66
CA THR A 655 28.78 8.53 2.14
C THR A 655 28.73 9.73 1.17
N ASP A 656 27.69 10.57 1.21
CA ASP A 656 27.60 11.79 0.38
C ASP A 656 28.46 12.97 0.89
N ALA A 657 28.84 12.90 2.18
CA ALA A 657 29.49 13.97 2.94
C ALA A 657 30.68 13.47 3.79
N PRO A 658 31.68 12.79 3.20
CA PRO A 658 32.91 12.44 3.92
C PRO A 658 33.66 13.70 4.36
N SER A 659 34.41 13.57 5.47
CA SER A 659 35.23 14.65 6.03
C SER A 659 36.30 14.07 6.95
N SER A 660 37.37 14.83 7.21
CA SER A 660 38.44 14.45 8.15
C SER A 660 37.93 14.18 9.57
N LEU A 661 36.97 14.96 10.05
CA LEU A 661 36.31 14.74 11.34
C LEU A 661 35.50 13.43 11.36
N MET A 662 34.82 13.09 10.26
CA MET A 662 34.11 11.81 10.16
C MET A 662 35.10 10.64 10.11
N PHE A 663 36.20 10.78 9.37
CA PHE A 663 37.23 9.74 9.31
C PHE A 663 37.87 9.50 10.67
N SER A 664 38.27 10.55 11.41
CA SER A 664 38.91 10.39 12.72
C SER A 664 37.97 9.79 13.77
N LEU A 665 36.70 10.23 13.83
CA LEU A 665 35.72 9.69 14.76
C LEU A 665 35.35 8.24 14.44
N LEU A 666 35.16 7.87 13.16
CA LEU A 666 34.89 6.48 12.80
C LEU A 666 36.13 5.59 12.98
N ARG A 667 37.34 6.05 12.64
CA ARG A 667 38.60 5.32 12.85
C ARG A 667 38.87 5.02 14.33
N SER A 668 38.36 5.83 15.26
CA SER A 668 38.45 5.58 16.71
C SER A 668 37.62 4.39 17.20
N ILE A 669 36.61 3.94 16.42
CA ILE A 669 35.73 2.80 16.76
C ILE A 669 35.84 1.63 15.77
N MET A 670 36.39 1.87 14.57
CA MET A 670 36.62 0.91 13.49
C MET A 670 38.14 0.81 13.24
N PRO A 671 38.88 -0.05 13.98
CA PRO A 671 40.34 -0.08 13.97
C PRO A 671 40.98 -0.45 12.62
N ASN A 672 40.20 -1.01 11.67
CA ASN A 672 40.67 -1.36 10.33
C ASN A 672 40.19 -0.39 9.22
N LEU A 673 39.48 0.70 9.54
CA LEU A 673 38.95 1.66 8.56
C LEU A 673 40.08 2.36 7.79
N GLN A 674 40.24 2.05 6.51
CA GLN A 674 41.30 2.56 5.63
C GLN A 674 40.90 3.91 5.00
N CYS A 675 39.64 4.06 4.58
CA CYS A 675 39.17 5.25 3.89
C CYS A 675 37.66 5.53 4.04
N LEU A 676 37.27 6.78 3.78
CA LEU A 676 35.90 7.11 3.38
C LEU A 676 35.85 7.33 1.86
N CYS A 677 34.70 7.05 1.25
CA CYS A 677 34.45 7.27 -0.17
C CYS A 677 33.28 8.25 -0.35
N LEU A 678 33.44 9.22 -1.25
CA LEU A 678 32.33 10.08 -1.68
C LEU A 678 31.45 9.34 -2.68
N ASP A 679 30.14 9.26 -2.43
CA ASP A 679 29.18 8.81 -3.43
C ASP A 679 29.17 9.72 -4.68
N PRO A 680 29.41 9.18 -5.89
CA PRO A 680 29.40 9.97 -7.12
C PRO A 680 27.98 10.30 -7.59
N VAL A 681 26.98 9.45 -7.34
CA VAL A 681 25.62 9.57 -7.91
C VAL A 681 24.89 10.80 -7.39
N HIS A 682 25.18 11.23 -6.16
CA HIS A 682 24.74 12.49 -5.57
C HIS A 682 25.08 13.75 -6.38
N LEU A 683 25.98 13.71 -7.38
CA LEU A 683 26.19 14.81 -8.32
C LEU A 683 25.16 14.82 -9.45
N ALA A 684 24.82 13.65 -10.01
CA ALA A 684 23.78 13.52 -11.04
C ALA A 684 22.40 13.89 -10.48
N ILE A 685 22.07 13.48 -9.25
CA ILE A 685 20.81 13.85 -8.58
C ILE A 685 20.66 15.38 -8.47
N LYS A 686 21.77 16.11 -8.21
CA LYS A 686 21.79 17.58 -8.14
C LYS A 686 21.65 18.24 -9.51
N TYR A 687 22.12 17.60 -10.57
CA TYR A 687 21.88 17.99 -11.97
C TYR A 687 20.40 17.83 -12.31
N GLU A 688 19.82 16.66 -12.04
CA GLU A 688 18.45 16.29 -12.35
C GLU A 688 17.43 17.18 -11.63
N TYR A 689 17.70 17.64 -10.39
CA TYR A 689 16.86 18.63 -9.72
C TYR A 689 16.79 20.00 -10.42
N ALA A 690 17.69 20.32 -11.36
CA ALA A 690 17.59 21.53 -12.19
C ALA A 690 16.94 21.28 -13.57
N THR A 691 16.76 20.01 -13.96
CA THR A 691 16.07 19.59 -15.19
C THR A 691 14.66 19.03 -14.92
N GLY A 692 14.06 19.37 -13.77
CA GLY A 692 12.71 18.91 -13.42
C GLY A 692 12.64 17.42 -13.06
N ARG A 693 13.76 16.83 -12.62
CA ARG A 693 13.97 15.39 -12.33
C ARG A 693 13.95 14.49 -13.56
N ARG A 694 14.00 15.06 -14.78
CA ARG A 694 14.16 14.32 -16.04
C ARG A 694 15.63 14.00 -16.30
N ARG A 695 15.93 12.76 -16.70
CA ARG A 695 17.26 12.29 -17.11
C ARG A 695 17.58 12.75 -18.53
N THR A 696 18.02 14.00 -18.66
CA THR A 696 18.47 14.63 -19.92
C THR A 696 19.75 13.99 -20.49
N LYS A 697 20.07 14.29 -21.75
CA LYS A 697 21.32 13.84 -22.40
C LYS A 697 22.57 14.25 -21.59
N GLY A 698 22.63 15.50 -21.10
CA GLY A 698 23.74 15.94 -20.26
C GLY A 698 23.85 15.20 -18.92
N SER A 699 22.72 14.90 -18.27
CA SER A 699 22.70 14.08 -17.05
C SER A 699 23.09 12.61 -17.32
N ALA A 700 22.77 12.07 -18.50
CA ALA A 700 23.13 10.71 -18.89
C ALA A 700 24.64 10.58 -19.15
N SER A 701 25.25 11.51 -19.90
CA SER A 701 26.71 11.58 -20.07
C SER A 701 27.43 11.77 -18.73
N LEU A 702 26.86 12.57 -17.82
CA LEU A 702 27.38 12.71 -16.46
C LEU A 702 27.29 11.40 -15.67
N ARG A 703 26.17 10.66 -15.72
CA ARG A 703 26.04 9.35 -15.08
C ARG A 703 27.04 8.32 -15.64
N ALA A 704 27.28 8.32 -16.96
CA ALA A 704 28.30 7.47 -17.58
C ALA A 704 29.73 7.81 -17.06
N CYS A 705 30.05 9.11 -16.92
CA CYS A 705 31.31 9.55 -16.32
C CYS A 705 31.42 9.19 -14.82
N LEU A 706 30.33 9.26 -14.07
CA LEU A 706 30.30 8.95 -12.64
C LEU A 706 30.34 7.45 -12.35
N GLY A 707 29.81 6.61 -13.24
CA GLY A 707 29.87 5.15 -13.15
C GLY A 707 31.31 4.63 -13.08
N LYS A 708 32.25 5.28 -13.78
CA LYS A 708 33.67 4.92 -13.85
C LYS A 708 34.43 5.06 -12.53
N PHE A 709 33.84 5.63 -11.48
CA PHE A 709 34.37 5.56 -10.10
C PHE A 709 33.98 4.27 -9.35
N ASN A 710 33.04 3.49 -9.87
CA ASN A 710 32.58 2.22 -9.30
C ASN A 710 33.04 0.99 -10.11
N SER A 711 33.52 1.22 -11.34
CA SER A 711 34.28 0.22 -12.12
C SER A 711 35.56 -0.22 -11.40
N SER A 712 36.14 -1.30 -11.90
CA SER A 712 37.47 -1.79 -11.57
C SER A 712 38.18 -2.20 -12.86
N ASP A 713 39.49 -1.94 -12.94
CA ASP A 713 40.34 -2.30 -14.08
C ASP A 713 41.52 -3.11 -13.55
N SER A 714 41.71 -4.33 -14.04
CA SER A 714 42.78 -5.23 -13.59
C SER A 714 44.17 -4.79 -14.05
N THR A 715 44.26 -3.84 -14.99
CA THR A 715 45.52 -3.28 -15.47
C THR A 715 46.00 -2.06 -14.65
N VAL A 716 45.17 -1.54 -13.74
CA VAL A 716 45.46 -0.30 -12.99
C VAL A 716 45.52 -0.58 -11.48
N THR A 717 46.74 -0.60 -10.93
CA THR A 717 46.99 -0.82 -9.50
C THR A 717 46.68 0.41 -8.65
N ALA A 718 46.44 0.19 -7.34
CA ALA A 718 46.19 1.25 -6.36
C ALA A 718 47.25 2.37 -6.36
N GLU A 719 48.50 2.00 -6.63
CA GLU A 719 49.67 2.88 -6.73
C GLU A 719 49.44 4.05 -7.71
N ARG A 720 48.66 3.83 -8.78
CA ARG A 720 48.35 4.85 -9.79
C ARG A 720 47.66 6.09 -9.21
N TRP A 721 46.91 5.93 -8.12
CA TRP A 721 46.26 7.02 -7.41
C TRP A 721 46.94 7.35 -6.07
N GLY A 722 48.02 6.66 -5.70
CA GLY A 722 48.68 6.81 -4.41
C GLY A 722 47.82 6.38 -3.20
N ALA A 723 48.31 6.70 -2.00
CA ALA A 723 47.71 6.28 -0.74
C ALA A 723 46.27 6.79 -0.52
N PHE A 724 45.53 6.10 0.36
CA PHE A 724 44.18 6.50 0.75
C PHE A 724 44.12 7.91 1.34
N PHE A 725 43.16 8.70 0.87
CA PHE A 725 42.94 10.04 1.38
C PHE A 725 42.09 10.04 2.65
N THR A 726 42.56 10.73 3.70
CA THR A 726 41.98 10.73 5.05
C THR A 726 41.28 12.04 5.41
N GLY A 727 41.16 12.99 4.46
CA GLY A 727 40.61 14.32 4.69
C GLY A 727 41.65 15.37 5.12
N GLN A 728 42.93 15.03 5.16
CA GLN A 728 44.03 15.94 5.51
C GLN A 728 45.03 16.06 4.34
N HIS A 729 45.60 17.25 4.15
CA HIS A 729 46.65 17.52 3.16
C HIS A 729 46.32 17.11 1.71
N ALA A 730 45.09 17.39 1.24
CA ALA A 730 44.70 17.15 -0.16
C ALA A 730 45.67 17.85 -1.13
N THR A 731 46.28 17.11 -2.04
CA THR A 731 47.25 17.64 -3.01
C THR A 731 46.62 18.80 -3.80
N PRO A 732 47.22 20.00 -3.83
CA PRO A 732 46.64 21.17 -4.50
C PRO A 732 46.29 20.92 -5.97
N LEU A 733 45.37 21.74 -6.51
CA LEU A 733 45.06 21.69 -7.94
C LEU A 733 46.26 22.19 -8.76
N SER A 734 46.72 21.34 -9.67
CA SER A 734 47.70 21.70 -10.71
C SER A 734 47.19 22.85 -11.59
N ALA A 735 48.08 23.46 -12.37
CA ALA A 735 47.69 24.53 -13.30
C ALA A 735 46.60 24.05 -14.30
N ARG A 736 46.76 22.84 -14.86
CA ARG A 736 45.77 22.23 -15.78
C ARG A 736 44.41 22.03 -15.11
N GLU A 737 44.37 21.46 -13.91
CA GLU A 737 43.10 21.27 -13.17
C GLU A 737 42.40 22.61 -12.85
N ARG A 738 43.16 23.68 -12.52
CA ARG A 738 42.60 25.03 -12.32
C ARG A 738 41.97 25.58 -13.60
N THR A 739 42.70 25.59 -14.71
CA THR A 739 42.18 26.04 -16.01
C THR A 739 40.96 25.23 -16.46
N LEU A 740 40.91 23.93 -16.18
CA LEU A 740 39.74 23.12 -16.50
C LEU A 740 38.54 23.43 -15.60
N ARG A 741 38.75 23.69 -14.31
CA ARG A 741 37.69 24.14 -13.40
C ARG A 741 37.14 25.52 -13.78
N GLU A 742 37.99 26.41 -14.32
CA GLU A 742 37.58 27.67 -14.94
C GLU A 742 36.80 27.44 -16.25
N GLN A 743 37.15 26.44 -17.05
CA GLN A 743 36.38 26.02 -18.23
C GLN A 743 35.02 25.41 -17.86
N ILE A 744 34.87 24.71 -16.73
CA ILE A 744 33.56 24.28 -16.21
C ILE A 744 32.68 25.51 -15.92
N LEU A 745 33.21 26.53 -15.25
CA LEU A 745 32.46 27.73 -14.89
C LEU A 745 32.04 28.54 -16.13
N SER A 746 33.00 28.82 -17.02
CA SER A 746 32.84 29.68 -18.19
C SER A 746 32.18 29.02 -19.41
N GLY A 747 32.30 27.70 -19.57
CA GLY A 747 32.01 27.05 -20.86
C GLY A 747 33.08 27.36 -21.93
N GLY A 748 34.30 27.70 -21.52
CA GLY A 748 35.39 28.15 -22.40
C GLY A 748 36.07 27.07 -23.26
N MET A 749 35.75 25.78 -23.07
CA MET A 749 36.29 24.70 -23.92
C MET A 749 35.72 24.81 -25.36
N SER A 750 36.49 24.43 -26.38
CA SER A 750 35.98 24.34 -27.77
C SER A 750 35.07 23.12 -27.95
N ALA A 751 34.06 23.24 -28.81
CA ALA A 751 33.05 22.18 -28.99
C ALA A 751 33.65 20.88 -29.56
N SER A 752 34.55 20.97 -30.54
CA SER A 752 35.26 19.82 -31.12
C SER A 752 36.09 19.06 -30.06
N LYS A 753 36.85 19.79 -29.23
CA LYS A 753 37.61 19.20 -28.12
C LYS A 753 36.68 18.57 -27.08
N ALA A 754 35.57 19.21 -26.74
CA ALA A 754 34.60 18.70 -25.78
C ALA A 754 33.96 17.37 -26.28
N SER A 755 33.49 17.32 -27.53
CA SER A 755 32.93 16.07 -28.10
C SER A 755 33.97 14.94 -28.13
N SER A 756 35.22 15.24 -28.54
CA SER A 756 36.30 14.24 -28.55
C SER A 756 36.63 13.72 -27.15
N ILE A 757 36.64 14.59 -26.12
CA ILE A 757 36.83 14.18 -24.73
C ILE A 757 35.69 13.27 -24.23
N LEU A 758 34.43 13.53 -24.61
CA LEU A 758 33.31 12.66 -24.21
C LEU A 758 33.38 11.29 -24.90
N GLN A 759 33.75 11.24 -26.17
CA GLN A 759 33.95 9.98 -26.90
C GLN A 759 35.14 9.17 -26.33
N GLN A 760 36.25 9.83 -25.98
CA GLN A 760 37.39 9.20 -25.29
C GLN A 760 37.03 8.76 -23.86
N ALA A 761 36.17 9.51 -23.16
CA ALA A 761 35.68 9.15 -21.84
C ALA A 761 34.81 7.90 -21.89
N GLU A 762 33.96 7.75 -22.91
CA GLU A 762 33.08 6.59 -23.10
C GLU A 762 33.87 5.28 -23.11
N ALA A 763 34.95 5.21 -23.90
CA ALA A 763 35.83 4.05 -24.02
C ALA A 763 36.64 3.65 -22.75
N LYS A 764 36.69 4.50 -21.71
CA LYS A 764 37.46 4.21 -20.47
C LYS A 764 36.71 3.38 -19.46
N VAL A 765 37.36 2.38 -18.85
CA VAL A 765 36.79 1.59 -17.75
C VAL A 765 36.79 2.38 -16.43
N VAL A 766 37.92 2.99 -16.08
CA VAL A 766 38.15 3.80 -14.86
C VAL A 766 38.77 5.18 -15.18
N TRP A 767 38.80 6.09 -14.20
CA TRP A 767 39.52 7.36 -14.30
C TRP A 767 40.98 7.22 -13.84
N ALA A 768 41.95 7.45 -14.73
CA ALA A 768 43.37 7.26 -14.41
C ALA A 768 44.02 8.46 -13.69
N SER A 769 43.33 9.62 -13.60
CA SER A 769 43.71 10.74 -12.73
C SER A 769 42.55 11.73 -12.52
N ARG A 770 42.69 12.62 -11.52
CA ARG A 770 41.78 13.76 -11.26
C ARG A 770 41.57 14.66 -12.48
N THR A 771 42.63 14.89 -13.26
CA THR A 771 42.61 15.73 -14.45
C THR A 771 41.61 15.21 -15.47
N GLU A 772 41.60 13.91 -15.75
CA GLU A 772 40.75 13.31 -16.79
C GLU A 772 39.26 13.48 -16.50
N PHE A 773 38.84 13.22 -15.26
CA PHE A 773 37.46 13.45 -14.84
C PHE A 773 37.11 14.94 -14.89
N THR A 774 38.04 15.83 -14.53
CA THR A 774 37.83 17.28 -14.63
C THR A 774 37.72 17.75 -16.08
N GLU A 775 38.44 17.13 -17.02
CA GLU A 775 38.29 17.34 -18.47
C GLU A 775 36.90 16.90 -18.97
N ALA A 776 36.41 15.74 -18.51
CA ALA A 776 35.06 15.28 -18.83
C ALA A 776 33.97 16.20 -18.26
N LEU A 777 34.13 16.71 -17.02
CA LEU A 777 33.20 17.70 -16.46
C LEU A 777 33.20 19.02 -17.24
N ALA A 778 34.37 19.49 -17.71
CA ALA A 778 34.48 20.69 -18.54
C ALA A 778 33.82 20.47 -19.92
N ALA A 779 33.98 19.28 -20.51
CA ALA A 779 33.33 18.90 -21.76
C ALA A 779 31.79 18.81 -21.62
N ILE A 780 31.27 18.19 -20.55
CA ILE A 780 29.82 18.19 -20.23
C ILE A 780 29.30 19.63 -20.08
N SER A 781 30.03 20.49 -19.36
CA SER A 781 29.66 21.90 -19.16
C SER A 781 29.72 22.74 -20.44
N LYS A 782 30.42 22.27 -21.48
CA LYS A 782 30.40 22.88 -22.82
C LYS A 782 29.25 22.39 -23.67
N ILE A 783 29.14 21.07 -23.89
CA ILE A 783 28.16 20.48 -24.82
C ILE A 783 26.73 20.73 -24.33
N PHE A 784 26.49 20.60 -23.03
CA PHE A 784 25.17 20.72 -22.41
C PHE A 784 24.99 22.07 -21.69
N ARG A 785 25.54 23.17 -22.24
CA ARG A 785 25.53 24.49 -21.58
C ARG A 785 24.11 24.93 -21.15
N ASN A 786 23.14 24.76 -22.04
CA ASN A 786 21.72 25.07 -21.84
C ASN A 786 21.03 24.22 -20.74
N GLU A 787 21.64 23.11 -20.33
CA GLU A 787 21.23 22.32 -19.18
C GLU A 787 21.96 22.78 -17.91
N VAL A 788 23.29 23.00 -17.97
CA VAL A 788 24.09 23.32 -16.78
C VAL A 788 23.92 24.75 -16.26
N GLU A 789 23.38 25.66 -17.08
CA GLU A 789 22.97 27.02 -16.69
C GLU A 789 21.57 27.08 -16.03
N ARG A 790 20.95 25.92 -15.75
CA ARG A 790 19.72 25.85 -14.94
C ARG A 790 20.05 25.89 -13.44
N LYS A 791 19.12 26.40 -12.64
CA LYS A 791 19.24 26.53 -11.18
C LYS A 791 18.50 25.41 -10.46
N GLY A 792 19.12 24.82 -9.43
CA GLY A 792 18.51 23.77 -8.62
C GLY A 792 17.54 24.29 -7.54
N GLU A 793 16.41 23.59 -7.35
CA GLU A 793 15.25 23.94 -6.47
C GLU A 793 15.59 24.67 -5.16
N LYS A 794 16.61 24.21 -4.42
CA LYS A 794 16.77 24.50 -2.98
C LYS A 794 17.84 25.52 -2.61
N LYS A 795 18.73 25.90 -3.52
CA LYS A 795 19.85 26.81 -3.22
C LYS A 795 20.14 27.86 -4.30
N GLY A 796 19.43 27.86 -5.43
CA GLY A 796 19.60 28.86 -6.50
C GLY A 796 20.95 28.82 -7.23
N LYS A 797 21.87 27.93 -6.84
CA LYS A 797 23.11 27.64 -7.55
C LYS A 797 22.81 27.01 -8.91
N PHE A 798 23.68 27.33 -9.87
CA PHE A 798 23.67 26.72 -11.19
C PHE A 798 24.31 25.32 -11.15
N VAL A 799 23.91 24.44 -12.06
CA VAL A 799 24.50 23.09 -12.15
C VAL A 799 25.99 23.14 -12.48
N PHE A 800 26.45 24.07 -13.34
CA PHE A 800 27.90 24.23 -13.59
C PHE A 800 28.70 24.56 -12.32
N GLN A 801 28.11 25.24 -11.33
CA GLN A 801 28.73 25.48 -10.03
C GLN A 801 28.80 24.22 -9.17
N HIS A 802 27.87 23.27 -9.35
CA HIS A 802 27.93 21.95 -8.72
C HIS A 802 28.99 21.05 -9.38
N LEU A 803 29.16 21.12 -10.70
CA LEU A 803 30.26 20.43 -11.40
C LEU A 803 31.63 21.00 -11.00
N ALA A 804 31.79 22.33 -10.95
CA ALA A 804 33.04 22.96 -10.52
C ALA A 804 33.36 22.72 -9.04
N TYR A 805 32.35 22.51 -8.20
CA TYR A 805 32.51 22.10 -6.80
C TYR A 805 32.93 20.61 -6.67
N ALA A 806 32.46 19.73 -7.56
CA ALA A 806 32.94 18.35 -7.63
C ALA A 806 34.40 18.24 -8.10
N ALA A 807 34.88 19.23 -8.86
CA ALA A 807 36.27 19.38 -9.30
C ALA A 807 37.20 20.07 -8.28
N GLU A 808 36.83 20.13 -6.99
CA GLU A 808 37.73 20.60 -5.93
C GLU A 808 38.62 19.47 -5.42
N ALA A 809 39.89 19.77 -5.13
CA ALA A 809 40.93 18.78 -4.80
C ALA A 809 40.46 17.75 -3.76
N GLU A 810 39.92 18.21 -2.63
CA GLU A 810 39.44 17.33 -1.56
C GLU A 810 38.31 16.39 -2.04
N ARG A 811 37.35 16.90 -2.82
CA ARG A 811 36.23 16.07 -3.32
C ARG A 811 36.70 15.07 -4.37
N LEU A 812 37.68 15.43 -5.19
CA LEU A 812 38.30 14.52 -6.16
C LEU A 812 39.07 13.39 -5.44
N GLU A 813 39.78 13.69 -4.35
CA GLU A 813 40.43 12.65 -3.55
C GLU A 813 39.43 11.70 -2.87
N TRP A 814 38.34 12.24 -2.31
CA TRP A 814 37.27 11.41 -1.74
C TRP A 814 36.56 10.53 -2.79
N LEU A 815 36.48 10.94 -4.06
CA LEU A 815 35.98 10.10 -5.16
C LEU A 815 36.99 8.99 -5.55
N LEU A 816 38.27 9.35 -5.66
CA LEU A 816 39.34 8.41 -6.01
C LEU A 816 39.55 7.31 -4.95
N ASN A 817 39.21 7.55 -3.68
CA ASN A 817 39.23 6.51 -2.65
C ASN A 817 38.39 5.26 -3.01
N ASN A 818 37.29 5.40 -3.77
CA ASN A 818 36.49 4.26 -4.19
C ASN A 818 37.22 3.41 -5.24
N LEU A 819 38.02 4.03 -6.12
CA LEU A 819 38.91 3.34 -7.06
C LEU A 819 40.10 2.71 -6.35
N ARG A 820 40.78 3.44 -5.45
CA ARG A 820 41.85 2.89 -4.59
C ARG A 820 41.37 1.63 -3.87
N PHE A 821 40.22 1.70 -3.19
CA PHE A 821 39.65 0.55 -2.48
C PHE A 821 39.34 -0.59 -3.45
N ARG A 822 38.57 -0.34 -4.52
CA ARG A 822 38.19 -1.37 -5.51
C ARG A 822 39.41 -2.06 -6.14
N SER A 823 40.49 -1.34 -6.45
CA SER A 823 41.72 -1.91 -7.00
C SER A 823 42.49 -2.86 -6.06
N THR A 824 42.16 -2.87 -4.75
CA THR A 824 42.71 -3.83 -3.78
C THR A 824 41.81 -5.05 -3.52
N GLN A 825 40.58 -5.06 -4.05
CA GLN A 825 39.59 -6.11 -3.74
C GLN A 825 39.58 -7.21 -4.81
N PRO A 826 39.47 -8.49 -4.42
CA PRO A 826 39.26 -9.59 -5.38
C PRO A 826 37.98 -9.42 -6.20
N SER A 827 37.96 -9.96 -7.43
CA SER A 827 36.78 -9.94 -8.33
C SER A 827 35.49 -10.45 -7.66
N ALA A 828 35.60 -11.52 -6.84
CA ALA A 828 34.48 -12.08 -6.07
C ALA A 828 33.96 -11.20 -4.91
N VAL A 829 34.69 -10.13 -4.56
CA VAL A 829 34.21 -9.07 -3.65
C VAL A 829 33.65 -7.91 -4.47
N LEU A 830 34.33 -7.52 -5.56
CA LEU A 830 33.93 -6.44 -6.46
C LEU A 830 32.53 -6.63 -7.05
N SER A 831 32.17 -7.88 -7.39
CA SER A 831 30.84 -8.24 -7.93
C SER A 831 29.68 -8.05 -6.93
N LEU A 832 29.98 -7.89 -5.64
CA LEU A 832 28.99 -7.62 -4.59
C LEU A 832 28.91 -6.12 -4.25
N LEU A 833 30.04 -5.40 -4.29
CA LEU A 833 30.15 -3.99 -3.87
C LEU A 833 29.24 -3.06 -4.67
N SER A 834 28.22 -2.50 -4.00
CA SER A 834 27.29 -1.55 -4.62
C SER A 834 27.95 -0.26 -5.11
N SER A 835 27.32 0.37 -6.12
CA SER A 835 27.70 1.67 -6.65
C SER A 835 27.40 2.80 -5.65
N GLY A 836 28.31 3.03 -4.71
CA GLY A 836 28.16 4.01 -3.64
C GLY A 836 26.83 3.86 -2.89
N THR A 837 26.16 4.98 -2.64
CA THR A 837 24.87 5.01 -1.91
C THR A 837 23.66 4.74 -2.80
N THR A 838 23.82 4.37 -4.08
CA THR A 838 22.70 3.97 -4.96
C THR A 838 21.85 2.85 -4.37
N SER A 839 22.51 1.91 -3.67
CA SER A 839 21.88 0.82 -2.92
C SER A 839 20.97 1.32 -1.79
N ASN A 840 21.29 2.49 -1.21
CA ASN A 840 20.53 3.10 -0.14
C ASN A 840 19.37 3.94 -0.71
N GLU A 841 19.57 4.70 -1.79
CA GLU A 841 18.49 5.43 -2.48
C GLU A 841 17.37 4.48 -2.98
N ALA A 842 17.73 3.30 -3.48
CA ALA A 842 16.76 2.24 -3.83
C ALA A 842 15.97 1.74 -2.60
N LEU A 843 16.66 1.47 -1.49
CA LEU A 843 16.02 1.12 -0.21
C LEU A 843 15.13 2.28 0.31
N HIS A 844 15.53 3.53 0.05
CA HIS A 844 14.72 4.71 0.37
C HIS A 844 13.52 4.85 -0.56
N ALA A 845 13.53 4.28 -1.77
CA ALA A 845 12.39 4.25 -2.69
C ALA A 845 11.34 3.23 -2.22
N GLU A 846 11.75 2.01 -1.88
CA GLU A 846 10.92 0.99 -1.22
C GLU A 846 10.28 1.56 0.06
N MET A 847 11.10 2.14 0.94
CA MET A 847 10.65 2.81 2.17
C MET A 847 9.70 4.00 1.87
N ARG A 848 9.95 4.79 0.81
CA ARG A 848 9.10 5.94 0.44
C ARG A 848 7.66 5.50 0.16
N SER A 849 7.45 4.38 -0.54
CA SER A 849 6.11 3.82 -0.75
C SER A 849 5.37 3.63 0.58
N TRP A 850 6.03 3.02 1.57
CA TRP A 850 5.39 2.62 2.82
C TRP A 850 5.04 3.77 3.76
N PHE A 851 5.71 4.92 3.63
CA PHE A 851 5.38 6.15 4.36
C PHE A 851 4.58 7.15 3.53
N ARG A 852 4.30 6.88 2.23
CA ARG A 852 3.53 7.76 1.32
C ARG A 852 2.14 8.09 1.87
N GLN A 853 1.49 7.12 2.52
CA GLN A 853 0.15 7.23 3.13
C GLN A 853 0.15 7.80 4.56
N ILE A 854 1.32 7.89 5.23
CA ILE A 854 1.39 8.21 6.67
C ILE A 854 1.42 9.72 6.89
N GLN A 855 0.27 10.29 7.25
CA GLN A 855 0.12 11.74 7.46
C GLN A 855 0.72 12.21 8.80
N THR A 856 0.57 11.44 9.88
CA THR A 856 1.12 11.79 11.21
C THR A 856 1.60 10.56 11.98
N MET A 857 2.67 10.70 12.76
CA MET A 857 3.31 9.57 13.44
C MET A 857 3.97 9.99 14.77
N HIS A 858 3.97 9.09 15.76
CA HIS A 858 4.80 9.22 16.96
C HIS A 858 6.19 8.62 16.72
N GLN A 859 7.25 9.24 17.26
CA GLN A 859 8.63 8.71 17.22
C GLN A 859 8.73 7.25 17.67
N SER A 860 8.01 6.88 18.74
CA SER A 860 7.89 5.50 19.24
C SER A 860 7.42 4.48 18.18
N SER A 861 6.59 4.91 17.24
CA SER A 861 6.11 4.08 16.13
C SER A 861 7.12 4.02 14.97
N LEU A 862 7.88 5.09 14.73
CA LEU A 862 8.97 5.09 13.75
C LEU A 862 10.10 4.16 14.20
N LEU A 863 10.58 4.29 15.44
CA LEU A 863 11.61 3.43 16.02
C LEU A 863 11.26 1.94 15.88
N LEU A 864 10.02 1.57 16.18
CA LEU A 864 9.54 0.20 16.06
C LEU A 864 9.38 -0.25 14.60
N LYS A 865 8.86 0.59 13.69
CA LYS A 865 8.82 0.30 12.24
C LYS A 865 10.23 0.07 11.67
N CYS A 866 11.21 0.90 12.05
CA CYS A 866 12.60 0.78 11.64
C CYS A 866 13.23 -0.54 12.10
N SER A 867 13.00 -0.94 13.36
CA SER A 867 13.46 -2.23 13.89
C SER A 867 12.82 -3.43 13.17
N VAL A 868 11.49 -3.41 12.97
CA VAL A 868 10.75 -4.45 12.23
C VAL A 868 11.26 -4.55 10.78
N PHE A 869 11.48 -3.43 10.10
CA PHE A 869 11.96 -3.42 8.72
C PHE A 869 13.41 -3.94 8.59
N ARG A 870 14.32 -3.49 9.45
CA ARG A 870 15.70 -4.00 9.47
C ARG A 870 15.71 -5.51 9.67
N LEU A 871 14.97 -6.01 10.66
CA LEU A 871 14.89 -7.44 10.93
C LEU A 871 14.27 -8.21 9.76
N ARG A 872 13.25 -7.66 9.07
CA ARG A 872 12.73 -8.24 7.82
C ARG A 872 13.83 -8.36 6.78
N LYS A 873 14.48 -7.25 6.40
CA LYS A 873 15.47 -7.23 5.31
C LYS A 873 16.71 -8.06 5.63
N LEU A 874 17.18 -8.07 6.87
CA LEU A 874 18.33 -8.87 7.28
C LEU A 874 18.00 -10.37 7.28
N LEU A 875 16.79 -10.76 7.72
CA LEU A 875 16.31 -12.14 7.66
C LEU A 875 16.09 -12.63 6.21
N GLU A 876 15.49 -11.78 5.37
CA GLU A 876 15.27 -11.96 3.93
C GLU A 876 16.62 -12.17 3.21
N HIS A 877 17.57 -11.24 3.42
CA HIS A 877 18.90 -11.22 2.81
C HIS A 877 19.76 -12.42 3.21
N ASN A 878 19.97 -12.67 4.51
CA ASN A 878 20.79 -13.80 4.96
C ASN A 878 20.19 -15.15 4.55
N THR A 879 18.85 -15.25 4.52
CA THR A 879 18.21 -16.51 4.11
C THR A 879 18.45 -16.81 2.63
N ALA A 880 18.36 -15.81 1.76
CA ALA A 880 18.69 -15.94 0.34
C ALA A 880 20.20 -16.14 0.14
N LEU A 881 21.02 -15.18 0.56
CA LEU A 881 22.44 -15.11 0.22
C LEU A 881 23.23 -16.36 0.67
N HIS A 882 22.93 -16.91 1.85
CA HIS A 882 23.68 -18.05 2.40
C HIS A 882 23.07 -19.43 2.06
N ARG A 883 22.06 -19.51 1.18
CA ARG A 883 21.48 -20.78 0.71
C ARG A 883 21.25 -20.74 -0.82
N PRO A 884 22.05 -21.44 -1.65
CA PRO A 884 21.99 -21.33 -3.11
C PRO A 884 20.57 -21.49 -3.71
N THR A 885 19.82 -22.51 -3.29
CA THR A 885 18.43 -22.74 -3.75
C THR A 885 17.40 -21.74 -3.22
N ALA A 886 17.75 -20.88 -2.26
CA ALA A 886 16.93 -19.75 -1.84
C ALA A 886 17.24 -18.47 -2.63
N ARG A 887 18.43 -18.35 -3.25
CA ARG A 887 18.77 -17.20 -4.12
C ARG A 887 17.91 -17.14 -5.38
N GLN A 888 17.49 -18.30 -5.89
CA GLN A 888 16.61 -18.45 -7.05
C GLN A 888 15.14 -18.07 -6.76
N MET A 889 14.80 -17.72 -5.52
CA MET A 889 13.43 -17.40 -5.11
C MET A 889 13.22 -15.90 -4.93
N THR A 890 12.03 -15.41 -5.26
CA THR A 890 11.64 -14.02 -4.95
C THR A 890 11.77 -13.73 -3.45
N PRO A 891 12.13 -12.49 -3.03
CA PRO A 891 12.30 -12.15 -1.62
C PRO A 891 11.09 -12.48 -0.73
N GLY A 892 9.87 -12.33 -1.27
CA GLY A 892 8.63 -12.71 -0.59
C GLY A 892 8.53 -14.22 -0.31
N HIS A 893 8.93 -15.07 -1.25
CA HIS A 893 8.95 -16.52 -1.07
C HIS A 893 10.03 -16.98 -0.09
N VAL A 894 11.23 -16.37 -0.13
CA VAL A 894 12.30 -16.62 0.84
C VAL A 894 11.83 -16.30 2.25
N LEU A 895 11.25 -15.10 2.44
CA LEU A 895 10.73 -14.65 3.72
C LEU A 895 9.58 -15.54 4.21
N ALA A 896 8.61 -15.90 3.36
CA ALA A 896 7.51 -16.79 3.71
C ALA A 896 8.00 -18.17 4.18
N ARG A 897 8.91 -18.82 3.44
CA ARG A 897 9.47 -20.12 3.80
C ARG A 897 10.26 -20.06 5.12
N ARG A 898 11.04 -18.99 5.35
CA ARG A 898 11.76 -18.78 6.61
C ARG A 898 10.82 -18.57 7.79
N LEU A 899 9.76 -17.78 7.60
CA LEU A 899 8.77 -17.47 8.62
C LEU A 899 7.85 -18.65 8.96
N GLY A 900 7.75 -19.69 8.13
CA GLY A 900 6.99 -20.92 8.43
C GLY A 900 7.48 -21.66 9.68
N GLN A 901 8.72 -21.44 10.12
CA GLN A 901 9.26 -22.00 11.37
C GLN A 901 8.78 -21.22 12.59
N ASN A 902 8.59 -21.90 13.73
CA ASN A 902 8.22 -21.25 14.99
C ASN A 902 9.44 -20.60 15.64
N MET A 903 9.32 -19.35 16.08
CA MET A 903 10.43 -18.59 16.68
C MET A 903 10.65 -18.95 18.16
N TRP A 904 9.58 -19.10 18.96
CA TRP A 904 9.72 -19.52 20.36
C TRP A 904 9.56 -21.04 20.50
N SER A 905 10.56 -21.70 21.08
CA SER A 905 10.34 -23.04 21.66
C SER A 905 9.45 -22.95 22.89
N THR A 906 8.76 -24.04 23.26
CA THR A 906 7.83 -24.07 24.40
C THR A 906 8.48 -23.61 25.71
N ARG A 907 9.76 -23.96 25.95
CA ARG A 907 10.54 -23.49 27.10
C ARG A 907 10.84 -21.99 27.04
N ALA A 908 11.20 -21.47 25.87
CA ALA A 908 11.46 -20.04 25.67
C ALA A 908 10.16 -19.22 25.84
N TRP A 909 9.03 -19.69 25.31
CA TRP A 909 7.73 -19.07 25.55
C TRP A 909 7.34 -19.11 27.03
N GLN A 910 7.51 -20.24 27.73
CA GLN A 910 7.19 -20.34 29.16
C GLN A 910 8.00 -19.39 30.03
N GLN A 911 9.28 -19.18 29.71
CA GLN A 911 10.09 -18.16 30.38
C GLN A 911 9.54 -16.75 30.06
N PHE A 912 9.33 -16.44 28.79
CA PHE A 912 8.83 -15.15 28.32
C PHE A 912 7.42 -14.82 28.85
N ALA A 913 6.53 -15.79 29.03
CA ALA A 913 5.20 -15.58 29.62
C ALA A 913 5.24 -15.35 31.15
N LYS A 914 6.28 -15.84 31.84
CA LYS A 914 6.51 -15.61 33.29
C LYS A 914 7.24 -14.28 33.55
N GLU A 915 8.10 -13.84 32.64
CA GLU A 915 8.68 -12.51 32.66
C GLU A 915 7.55 -11.46 32.63
N LYS A 916 7.46 -10.62 33.67
CA LYS A 916 6.56 -9.45 33.64
C LYS A 916 6.92 -8.61 32.41
N ALA A 917 5.93 -8.02 31.73
CA ALA A 917 6.14 -6.99 30.71
C ALA A 917 6.58 -5.67 31.39
N GLN A 918 7.77 -5.69 31.98
CA GLN A 918 8.25 -4.72 32.97
C GLN A 918 8.90 -3.50 32.31
N HIS A 919 9.19 -3.55 31.01
CA HIS A 919 9.72 -2.45 30.23
C HIS A 919 9.14 -2.44 28.81
N LEU A 920 8.16 -1.56 28.57
CA LEU A 920 7.73 -1.13 27.24
C LEU A 920 8.15 0.34 27.07
N PRO A 921 9.42 0.61 26.69
CA PRO A 921 9.96 1.97 26.65
C PRO A 921 9.30 2.84 25.58
N LEU A 922 8.97 2.29 24.42
CA LEU A 922 8.33 3.02 23.31
C LEU A 922 6.86 3.30 23.64
N LYS A 923 6.16 2.41 24.36
CA LYS A 923 4.85 2.72 24.95
C LYS A 923 4.94 3.87 25.95
N ARG A 924 5.91 3.82 26.89
CA ARG A 924 6.11 4.91 27.88
C ARG A 924 6.39 6.24 27.19
N LEU A 925 7.28 6.26 26.19
CA LEU A 925 7.57 7.43 25.36
C LEU A 925 6.31 7.96 24.66
N ARG A 926 5.49 7.07 24.09
CA ARG A 926 4.21 7.46 23.47
C ARG A 926 3.26 8.09 24.48
N ASP A 927 3.09 7.47 25.65
CA ASP A 927 2.19 7.99 26.70
C ASP A 927 2.70 9.33 27.28
N GLN A 928 4.02 9.50 27.47
CA GLN A 928 4.66 10.77 27.82
C GLN A 928 4.39 11.86 26.77
N HIS A 929 4.58 11.56 25.48
CA HIS A 929 4.33 12.49 24.38
C HIS A 929 2.83 12.85 24.27
N THR A 930 1.94 11.89 24.51
CA THR A 930 0.49 12.14 24.59
C THR A 930 0.13 13.05 25.78
N ALA A 931 0.74 12.84 26.95
CA ALA A 931 0.55 13.69 28.12
C ALA A 931 1.09 15.12 27.90
N ALA A 932 2.27 15.26 27.28
CA ALA A 932 2.85 16.55 26.92
C ALA A 932 1.96 17.31 25.91
N ARG A 933 1.47 16.64 24.86
CA ARG A 933 0.50 17.21 23.91
C ARG A 933 -0.79 17.66 24.62
N ARG A 934 -1.34 16.85 25.53
CA ARG A 934 -2.54 17.21 26.33
C ARG A 934 -2.29 18.43 27.23
N LYS A 935 -1.16 18.47 27.95
CA LYS A 935 -0.75 19.64 28.77
C LYS A 935 -0.64 20.92 27.93
N LEU A 936 -0.05 20.82 26.73
CA LEU A 936 0.12 21.94 25.81
C LEU A 936 -1.23 22.45 25.23
N ILE A 937 -2.16 21.55 24.93
CA ILE A 937 -3.52 21.90 24.51
C ILE A 937 -4.27 22.64 25.63
N LEU A 938 -4.18 22.14 26.87
CA LEU A 938 -4.77 22.80 28.05
C LEU A 938 -4.16 24.18 28.32
N GLN A 939 -2.83 24.33 28.17
CA GLN A 939 -2.15 25.63 28.27
C GLN A 939 -2.61 26.60 27.17
N LYS A 940 -2.73 26.15 25.91
CA LYS A 940 -3.32 26.96 24.83
C LYS A 940 -4.74 27.39 25.16
N ALA A 941 -5.59 26.47 25.62
CA ALA A 941 -6.97 26.77 26.00
C ALA A 941 -7.06 27.78 27.16
N ALA A 942 -6.18 27.66 28.17
CA ALA A 942 -6.08 28.62 29.27
C ALA A 942 -5.65 30.01 28.79
N VAL A 943 -4.65 30.12 27.89
CA VAL A 943 -4.22 31.40 27.30
C VAL A 943 -5.33 32.02 26.44
N VAL A 944 -6.10 31.23 25.69
CA VAL A 944 -7.26 31.72 24.92
C VAL A 944 -8.35 32.23 25.86
N ARG A 945 -8.72 31.46 26.90
CA ARG A 945 -9.68 31.90 27.93
C ARG A 945 -9.24 33.19 28.62
N ARG A 946 -7.97 33.28 29.04
CA ARG A 946 -7.38 34.47 29.66
C ARG A 946 -7.46 35.70 28.74
N ARG A 947 -7.15 35.55 27.45
CA ARG A 947 -7.29 36.62 26.44
C ARG A 947 -8.74 37.00 26.11
N LEU A 948 -9.72 36.16 26.42
CA LEU A 948 -11.13 36.49 26.31
C LEU A 948 -11.58 37.31 27.53
N THR A 949 -11.19 36.91 28.75
CA THR A 949 -11.47 37.69 29.97
C THR A 949 -10.74 39.03 30.00
N GLU A 950 -9.47 39.10 29.56
CA GLU A 950 -8.71 40.36 29.43
C GLU A 950 -9.31 41.30 28.37
N LYS A 951 -10.14 40.79 27.44
CA LYS A 951 -10.91 41.59 26.47
C LYS A 951 -12.29 42.00 26.97
N GLN A 952 -12.76 41.46 28.09
CA GLN A 952 -14.04 41.80 28.72
C GLN A 952 -13.91 42.86 29.82
N GLN A 953 -12.69 43.18 30.25
CA GLN A 953 -12.42 44.35 31.08
C GLN A 953 -12.35 45.61 30.20
N PRO A 954 -13.11 46.68 30.52
CA PRO A 954 -12.93 47.98 29.85
C PRO A 954 -11.57 48.58 30.24
N PRO A 955 -10.89 49.29 29.32
CA PRO A 955 -9.64 49.98 29.66
C PRO A 955 -9.90 51.13 30.64
N PRO A 956 -8.97 51.45 31.55
CA PRO A 956 -9.08 52.63 32.40
C PRO A 956 -9.11 53.91 31.55
N LEU A 957 -9.90 54.89 31.98
CA LEU A 957 -10.10 56.17 31.29
C LEU A 957 -8.90 57.12 31.52
N ALA A 958 -7.79 56.86 30.83
CA ALA A 958 -6.61 57.73 30.83
C ALA A 958 -6.04 57.94 29.42
N ASP A 959 -5.76 59.21 29.12
CA ASP A 959 -5.14 59.84 27.94
C ASP A 959 -5.13 59.09 26.58
N ARG A 960 -5.90 59.62 25.62
CA ARG A 960 -6.08 59.06 24.27
C ARG A 960 -5.31 59.86 23.20
N LYS A 961 -4.03 60.16 23.42
CA LYS A 961 -3.18 60.93 22.47
C LYS A 961 -2.23 60.07 21.62
N SER A 962 -2.47 60.09 20.31
CA SER A 962 -1.55 59.75 19.21
C SER A 962 -1.01 58.30 19.11
N ARG A 963 -1.44 57.60 18.05
CA ARG A 963 -0.58 57.04 16.97
C ARG A 963 -1.38 56.08 16.09
N CYS A 964 -2.00 56.63 15.03
CA CYS A 964 -2.69 55.81 14.03
C CYS A 964 -1.67 55.11 13.12
N ARG A 965 -1.29 53.87 13.44
CA ARG A 965 -0.61 52.98 12.48
C ARG A 965 -1.65 52.10 11.79
N VAL A 966 -1.94 52.41 10.53
CA VAL A 966 -2.89 51.69 9.67
C VAL A 966 -2.44 50.24 9.48
N LYS A 967 -3.10 49.30 10.17
CA LYS A 967 -3.03 47.87 9.83
C LYS A 967 -4.09 47.57 8.79
N LYS A 968 -3.67 47.21 7.57
CA LYS A 968 -4.57 46.67 6.53
C LYS A 968 -5.32 45.47 7.12
N ARG A 969 -6.66 45.53 7.12
CA ARG A 969 -7.53 44.42 7.55
C ARG A 969 -7.88 43.56 6.34
N THR A 970 -7.75 42.25 6.47
CA THR A 970 -8.29 41.27 5.50
C THR A 970 -9.63 40.74 5.98
N ALA A 971 -10.48 40.28 5.04
CA ALA A 971 -11.89 39.96 5.27
C ALA A 971 -12.16 38.99 6.43
N PHE A 972 -11.22 38.10 6.74
CA PHE A 972 -11.33 37.03 7.75
C PHE A 972 -11.25 37.50 9.22
N THR A 973 -11.30 38.81 9.50
CA THR A 973 -11.27 39.35 10.88
C THR A 973 -12.43 40.29 11.23
N LEU A 974 -13.54 40.21 10.50
CA LEU A 974 -14.82 40.80 10.92
C LEU A 974 -15.51 39.90 11.95
N LEU A 975 -15.74 40.44 13.15
CA LEU A 975 -16.73 39.89 14.08
C LEU A 975 -18.12 40.03 13.44
N ARG A 976 -18.89 38.94 13.40
CA ARG A 976 -20.31 38.97 12.98
C ARG A 976 -21.19 39.58 14.08
N THR A 977 -21.09 40.90 14.27
CA THR A 977 -22.19 41.68 14.85
C THR A 977 -23.39 41.68 13.89
N ALA A 978 -24.59 41.84 14.42
CA ALA A 978 -25.82 41.48 13.72
C ALA A 978 -26.10 42.26 12.42
N GLY A 979 -26.49 41.52 11.38
CA GLY A 979 -27.47 41.91 10.35
C GLY A 979 -27.24 43.20 9.55
N ILE A 980 -26.71 43.06 8.33
CA ILE A 980 -27.08 43.93 7.21
C ILE A 980 -27.88 43.10 6.21
N LYS A 981 -29.00 43.66 5.74
CA LYS A 981 -29.96 43.00 4.84
C LYS A 981 -29.61 43.34 3.39
N ARG A 982 -29.83 42.43 2.44
CA ARG A 982 -30.15 42.80 1.05
C ARG A 982 -31.67 43.02 0.94
N GLN A 983 -32.10 43.96 0.09
CA GLN A 983 -33.52 44.26 -0.17
C GLN A 983 -33.99 43.63 -1.49
N GLY A 984 -35.31 43.43 -1.62
CA GLY A 984 -35.96 42.68 -2.70
C GLY A 984 -35.91 41.16 -2.42
N VAL A 985 -37.00 40.43 -2.24
CA VAL A 985 -38.43 40.66 -2.56
C VAL A 985 -39.32 40.69 -1.29
N ALA A 986 -40.57 41.17 -1.39
CA ALA A 986 -41.45 41.49 -0.26
C ALA A 986 -42.19 40.30 0.37
N LYS A 987 -42.57 40.44 1.66
CA LYS A 987 -43.35 39.45 2.44
C LYS A 987 -44.86 39.68 2.36
N ARG A 988 -45.64 38.58 2.34
CA ARG A 988 -46.93 38.43 3.07
C ARG A 988 -46.93 37.03 3.69
N ARG A 989 -46.73 36.89 5.01
CA ARG A 989 -47.78 36.83 6.06
C ARG A 989 -48.81 35.71 5.81
N LEU A 990 -48.59 34.56 6.43
CA LEU A 990 -49.67 33.64 6.82
C LEU A 990 -50.30 34.14 8.13
N HIS A 991 -51.64 34.11 8.20
CA HIS A 991 -52.39 34.27 9.43
C HIS A 991 -52.93 32.91 9.88
N VAL A 992 -53.00 32.69 11.19
CA VAL A 992 -53.83 31.64 11.79
C VAL A 992 -55.14 32.29 12.22
N ILE A 993 -56.25 31.88 11.62
CA ILE A 993 -57.62 32.14 12.11
C ILE A 993 -58.37 30.80 12.09
N ARG A 994 -59.29 30.63 13.04
CA ARG A 994 -59.97 29.39 13.39
C ARG A 994 -61.48 29.65 13.38
N LEU A 995 -62.27 28.87 12.64
CA LEU A 995 -63.73 28.87 12.72
C LEU A 995 -64.28 27.43 12.68
N HIS A 996 -65.49 27.27 13.20
CA HIS A 996 -66.23 26.01 13.30
C HIS A 996 -67.25 25.86 12.17
N GLY A 997 -67.72 24.62 11.94
CA GLY A 997 -69.18 24.39 11.97
C GLY A 997 -69.79 23.53 10.84
N GLN A 998 -70.27 22.34 11.23
CA GLN A 998 -71.40 21.58 10.64
C GLN A 998 -71.27 21.01 9.22
N GLY A 999 -71.80 19.80 8.98
CA GLY A 999 -71.81 19.14 7.66
C GLY A 999 -71.79 17.60 7.64
N GLU A 1000 -72.67 16.93 8.40
CA GLU A 1000 -72.97 15.49 8.26
C GLU A 1000 -74.26 15.29 7.44
N PRO A 1001 -74.66 14.07 7.00
CA PRO A 1001 -73.89 12.83 6.75
C PRO A 1001 -74.24 12.14 5.40
N GLY A 1002 -73.53 11.06 5.02
CA GLY A 1002 -73.99 10.17 3.93
C GLY A 1002 -72.93 9.19 3.36
N ASN A 1003 -73.18 7.91 3.01
CA ASN A 1003 -73.88 6.74 3.61
C ASN A 1003 -73.90 5.61 2.53
N ARG A 1004 -73.86 4.30 2.91
CA ARG A 1004 -73.87 3.08 2.05
C ARG A 1004 -72.55 2.78 1.32
N ARG A 1005 -72.05 1.54 1.12
CA ARG A 1005 -72.32 0.12 1.54
C ARG A 1005 -70.92 -0.57 1.63
N VAL A 1006 -70.56 -1.52 2.51
CA VAL A 1006 -71.15 -2.82 2.92
C VAL A 1006 -71.03 -3.94 1.85
N LEU A 1007 -69.93 -4.72 1.93
CA LEU A 1007 -69.75 -6.21 1.84
C LEU A 1007 -70.40 -7.02 0.68
N PRO A 1008 -70.07 -8.33 0.46
CA PRO A 1008 -69.04 -9.24 1.03
C PRO A 1008 -68.14 -9.92 -0.04
N ALA A 1009 -67.45 -11.02 0.31
CA ALA A 1009 -66.57 -11.84 -0.56
C ALA A 1009 -67.26 -13.13 -1.09
N GLN A 1010 -66.59 -13.87 -1.99
CA GLN A 1010 -66.83 -15.31 -2.19
C GLN A 1010 -65.58 -16.05 -2.74
N GLU A 1011 -65.58 -17.39 -2.66
CA GLU A 1011 -64.46 -18.31 -2.94
C GLU A 1011 -64.69 -19.20 -4.20
N VAL A 1012 -63.95 -20.32 -4.30
CA VAL A 1012 -64.04 -21.46 -5.26
C VAL A 1012 -63.32 -21.27 -6.61
N GLY A 1013 -62.47 -22.19 -7.09
CA GLY A 1013 -61.87 -23.39 -6.47
C GLY A 1013 -61.49 -24.51 -7.48
N ALA A 1014 -60.45 -25.32 -7.17
CA ALA A 1014 -60.07 -26.62 -7.79
C ALA A 1014 -59.69 -26.65 -9.31
N SER A 1015 -58.92 -27.61 -9.87
CA SER A 1015 -57.91 -28.59 -9.37
C SER A 1015 -57.20 -29.29 -10.57
N ARG A 1016 -56.13 -30.09 -10.31
CA ARG A 1016 -55.48 -31.09 -11.23
C ARG A 1016 -54.65 -30.48 -12.41
N THR A 1017 -53.69 -31.14 -13.08
CA THR A 1017 -53.23 -32.56 -13.06
C THR A 1017 -51.71 -32.71 -13.32
N CYS A 1018 -51.23 -33.97 -13.39
CA CYS A 1018 -49.85 -34.47 -13.27
C CYS A 1018 -48.92 -34.47 -14.53
N ARG A 1019 -47.60 -34.51 -14.25
CA ARG A 1019 -46.52 -35.31 -14.93
C ARG A 1019 -45.82 -34.78 -16.23
N PRO A 1020 -44.63 -35.33 -16.62
CA PRO A 1020 -43.55 -34.58 -17.31
C PRO A 1020 -43.12 -35.11 -18.71
N PRO A 1021 -42.17 -34.44 -19.40
CA PRO A 1021 -41.29 -35.08 -20.40
C PRO A 1021 -40.28 -36.02 -19.71
N VAL A 1022 -39.91 -37.23 -20.18
CA VAL A 1022 -39.69 -37.81 -21.53
C VAL A 1022 -38.23 -37.67 -22.01
N LEU A 1023 -37.70 -38.77 -22.57
CA LEU A 1023 -36.28 -39.08 -22.78
C LEU A 1023 -36.08 -39.64 -24.20
N LEU A 1024 -35.01 -39.23 -24.90
CA LEU A 1024 -34.50 -39.76 -26.18
C LEU A 1024 -33.01 -39.35 -26.26
N ALA A 1025 -31.97 -40.18 -26.31
CA ALA A 1025 -31.72 -41.62 -26.53
C ALA A 1025 -31.36 -42.06 -27.98
N CYS A 1026 -30.06 -42.33 -28.19
CA CYS A 1026 -29.42 -43.32 -29.09
C CYS A 1026 -27.91 -43.37 -28.69
N VAL A 1027 -27.31 -44.49 -28.25
CA VAL A 1027 -26.87 -45.74 -28.96
C VAL A 1027 -25.54 -45.53 -29.72
N GLY A 1028 -24.50 -46.40 -29.66
CA GLY A 1028 -24.27 -47.71 -28.99
C GLY A 1028 -22.91 -47.77 -28.24
N THR A 1029 -22.48 -48.78 -27.46
CA THR A 1029 -22.47 -50.27 -27.61
C THR A 1029 -21.60 -50.78 -28.78
N GLU A 1030 -20.81 -51.85 -28.71
CA GLU A 1030 -20.36 -52.81 -27.67
C GLU A 1030 -19.18 -53.66 -28.24
N VAL A 1031 -18.36 -54.51 -27.57
CA VAL A 1031 -18.05 -54.95 -26.18
C VAL A 1031 -16.68 -55.68 -26.18
N PHE A 1032 -15.97 -55.89 -25.05
CA PHE A 1032 -15.23 -57.15 -24.71
C PHE A 1032 -14.51 -57.09 -23.34
N GLY A 1033 -14.14 -58.26 -22.80
CA GLY A 1033 -13.34 -58.44 -21.58
C GLY A 1033 -12.78 -59.88 -21.45
N ALA A 1034 -12.44 -60.28 -20.21
CA ALA A 1034 -11.92 -61.59 -19.76
C ALA A 1034 -10.39 -61.76 -19.61
N ALA A 1035 -10.03 -61.90 -18.32
CA ALA A 1035 -8.91 -62.54 -17.63
C ALA A 1035 -7.85 -63.42 -18.34
N ALA A 1036 -6.69 -63.44 -17.66
CA ALA A 1036 -5.75 -64.55 -17.42
C ALA A 1036 -4.70 -64.96 -18.48
N LEU A 1037 -3.41 -64.89 -18.07
CA LEU A 1037 -2.41 -65.95 -18.27
C LEU A 1037 -1.24 -65.82 -17.26
N PHE A 1038 -0.32 -66.79 -17.25
CA PHE A 1038 0.59 -67.12 -16.12
C PHE A 1038 2.08 -66.78 -16.36
N ALA A 1039 2.77 -66.39 -15.26
CA ALA A 1039 4.20 -66.64 -14.98
C ALA A 1039 5.23 -65.98 -15.97
N ILE A 1040 6.57 -66.01 -15.82
CA ILE A 1040 7.54 -66.90 -15.11
C ILE A 1040 8.73 -66.08 -14.52
N GLU A 1041 9.20 -66.48 -13.32
CA GLU A 1041 10.54 -66.33 -12.68
C GLU A 1041 11.25 -64.95 -12.54
N ALA A 1042 12.43 -64.99 -11.88
CA ALA A 1042 13.34 -63.90 -11.45
C ALA A 1042 14.80 -64.38 -11.76
N PRO A 1043 15.89 -64.09 -11.01
CA PRO A 1043 16.21 -63.05 -10.01
C PRO A 1043 17.61 -62.36 -10.23
N TRP A 1044 18.10 -61.60 -9.24
CA TRP A 1044 19.48 -61.01 -9.12
C TRP A 1044 19.79 -59.83 -10.09
N LEU A 1045 20.86 -59.02 -9.92
CA LEU A 1045 22.00 -59.03 -8.98
C LEU A 1045 22.40 -57.59 -8.58
N LEU A 1046 23.23 -57.45 -7.54
CA LEU A 1046 23.89 -56.20 -7.14
C LEU A 1046 24.92 -55.73 -8.18
N GLY A 1047 25.02 -54.41 -8.38
CA GLY A 1047 26.10 -53.79 -9.16
C GLY A 1047 26.23 -52.31 -8.80
N SER A 1048 27.43 -51.88 -8.44
CA SER A 1048 27.72 -50.50 -8.00
C SER A 1048 27.85 -49.54 -9.18
N PHE A 1049 27.20 -48.37 -9.09
CA PHE A 1049 27.77 -47.05 -9.42
C PHE A 1049 26.88 -45.93 -8.85
#